data_AF-A0A9E2GWY6-F1
#
_entry.id   AF-A0A9E2GWY6-F1
#
_cell.length_a   1.000
_cell.length_b   1.000
_cell.length_c   1.000
_cell.angle_alpha   90.00
_cell.angle_beta   90.00
_cell.angle_gamma   90.00
#
_symmetry.space_group_name_H-M   'P 1'
#
loop_
_entity.id
_entity.type
_entity.pdbx_description
1 polymer ?
#
loop_
_entity_poly.entity_id
_entity_poly.type
_entity_poly.pdbx_seq_one_letter_code
_entity_poly.pdbx_strand_id
1 'polypeptide(L)'
;NTNNTNNTTDPGRALEEADLIRVDGDLLYALSVHRGLLVFDLSDTSDLRILGSFPVNGTPFEMNVRDGVALVQFSQFWEYRYDENTGAGAFQLWSQLLALDVSDPTAIRQVGRFSVPGEISDSRLVGDILYLVSGQTGSCAGCLLGSGVSVLSVDVSDPSAPEAVARLDVAFPDATSLARRAVHFSAARIFVGGLPIDAARSRIQVIDISDPQGAMTLGDLVEVDGQINNRWQMDEADGVLRVVGQSTDWQFAPVVSTFEIRSSEDLRQLDVLALDMLQPEQLRTVRFDGPTAYLITLLPPRPEETEICDPLFIVDVSDPANLVQQGYYEMPGWVYFIEPRGDRLITLGFDNDLGGTLTVSQFDVSDPWNPQELVRVPFGGATVLSEDQSRIHKAMQVLDDRGLILVPYGARTSTVVQGVVQLFTFTHDTVTPVSELSLAGPARRAFFHDDDLIAFSSEQLAAWNLTDVASPQSLDRLDLVAPVYIIEAVGDDHVAVLTENAWTMKASLAIHDRDDRQFQTPVAVIDLEAAGVFVSAQEQYLWSLPSAGSYLFADDTTLHLLYRDLGYGGTMLASFDLTDPAAPSLIHIIPLPGIVRSRDARRPVQVSVEAGENAVFVNNFIVYRTEGNSNNNIIAVDVRDPAAPTHHLWIVPSNRYWMDNLGTLIVSGDRVY
;
A
#
# COMPACT_ATOMS: atom_id res chain seq x y z
N ASN A 1 7.85 11.86 -16.97
CA ASN A 1 9.31 11.95 -17.24
C ASN A 1 9.83 13.28 -16.73
N THR A 2 10.17 13.35 -15.45
CA THR A 2 10.77 14.55 -14.87
C THR A 2 12.21 14.67 -15.36
N ASN A 3 12.55 15.85 -15.87
CA ASN A 3 13.91 16.28 -16.15
C ASN A 3 14.69 16.33 -14.82
N ASN A 4 15.15 15.18 -14.35
CA ASN A 4 16.32 15.14 -13.51
C ASN A 4 17.50 15.40 -14.44
N THR A 5 18.15 16.54 -14.29
CA THR A 5 19.43 16.83 -14.94
C THR A 5 20.46 15.84 -14.41
N ASN A 6 20.48 14.64 -15.00
CA ASN A 6 21.56 13.69 -14.94
C ASN A 6 22.79 14.38 -15.53
N ASN A 7 23.55 15.10 -14.70
CA ASN A 7 24.91 15.55 -15.00
C ASN A 7 25.87 14.34 -14.99
N THR A 8 25.51 13.28 -15.70
CA THR A 8 26.37 12.15 -16.01
C THR A 8 26.80 12.30 -17.46
N THR A 9 28.08 12.60 -17.67
CA THR A 9 28.70 12.61 -19.01
C THR A 9 28.87 11.20 -19.59
N ASP A 10 28.57 10.17 -18.80
CA ASP A 10 28.58 8.76 -19.19
C ASP A 10 27.16 8.17 -19.10
N PRO A 11 26.47 7.99 -20.25
CA PRO A 11 25.15 7.37 -20.32
C PRO A 11 25.10 5.95 -19.72
N GLY A 12 26.23 5.24 -19.65
CA GLY A 12 26.31 3.89 -19.08
C GLY A 12 26.17 3.85 -17.55
N ARG A 13 26.18 5.01 -16.88
CA ARG A 13 26.02 5.13 -15.42
C ARG A 13 24.86 6.05 -15.03
N ALA A 14 23.86 6.18 -15.90
CA ALA A 14 22.62 6.83 -15.52
C ALA A 14 21.97 6.05 -14.36
N LEU A 15 21.47 6.78 -13.35
CA LEU A 15 20.72 6.15 -12.27
C LEU A 15 19.36 5.72 -12.79
N GLU A 16 19.01 4.48 -12.52
CA GLU A 16 17.64 3.99 -12.64
C GLU A 16 17.02 3.94 -11.25
N GLU A 17 15.96 4.72 -11.07
CA GLU A 17 15.10 4.67 -9.89
C GLU A 17 14.06 3.56 -10.07
N ALA A 18 13.93 2.70 -9.05
CA ALA A 18 12.95 1.64 -9.01
C ALA A 18 11.54 2.19 -8.71
N ASP A 19 10.49 1.44 -9.02
CA ASP A 19 9.12 1.79 -8.60
C ASP A 19 8.31 0.50 -8.35
N LEU A 20 7.11 0.63 -7.80
CA LEU A 20 6.17 -0.48 -7.59
C LEU A 20 5.54 -0.97 -8.88
N ILE A 21 5.58 -0.17 -9.94
CA ILE A 21 5.08 -0.50 -11.26
C ILE A 21 6.17 -0.28 -12.31
N ARG A 22 6.10 -1.03 -13.41
CA ARG A 22 6.97 -0.83 -14.58
C ARG A 22 6.21 -1.24 -15.83
N VAL A 23 6.21 -0.39 -16.85
CA VAL A 23 5.58 -0.66 -18.15
C VAL A 23 6.65 -0.97 -19.19
N ASP A 24 6.63 -2.15 -19.80
CA ASP A 24 7.57 -2.54 -20.85
C ASP A 24 6.81 -3.02 -22.10
N GLY A 25 6.72 -2.16 -23.11
CA GLY A 25 5.77 -2.33 -24.21
C GLY A 25 4.34 -2.41 -23.66
N ASP A 26 3.61 -3.46 -24.03
CA ASP A 26 2.25 -3.72 -23.57
C ASP A 26 2.19 -4.53 -22.25
N LEU A 27 3.32 -4.75 -21.58
CA LEU A 27 3.34 -5.45 -20.29
C LEU A 27 3.42 -4.46 -19.14
N LEU A 28 2.49 -4.57 -18.19
CA LEU A 28 2.59 -3.91 -16.89
C LEU A 28 3.01 -4.90 -15.82
N TYR A 29 4.13 -4.62 -15.18
CA TYR A 29 4.55 -5.27 -13.95
C TYR A 29 4.06 -4.43 -12.79
N ALA A 30 3.42 -5.03 -11.78
CA ALA A 30 3.05 -4.32 -10.55
C ALA A 30 3.28 -5.18 -9.30
N LEU A 31 3.78 -4.54 -8.24
CA LEU A 31 3.93 -5.18 -6.94
C LEU A 31 2.70 -4.94 -6.05
N SER A 32 2.05 -6.04 -5.68
CA SER A 32 0.93 -6.10 -4.75
C SER A 32 1.37 -6.60 -3.39
N VAL A 33 0.94 -5.92 -2.32
CA VAL A 33 1.13 -6.39 -0.94
C VAL A 33 0.38 -7.71 -0.67
N HIS A 34 -0.66 -8.01 -1.45
CA HIS A 34 -1.49 -9.20 -1.27
C HIS A 34 -1.04 -10.36 -2.15
N ARG A 35 -0.40 -10.09 -3.30
CA ARG A 35 -0.15 -11.10 -4.34
C ARG A 35 1.28 -11.18 -4.85
N GLY A 36 2.22 -10.40 -4.30
CA GLY A 36 3.58 -10.33 -4.80
C GLY A 36 3.66 -9.62 -6.14
N LEU A 37 4.39 -10.17 -7.11
CA LEU A 37 4.46 -9.62 -8.47
C LEU A 37 3.25 -10.06 -9.29
N LEU A 38 2.62 -9.12 -9.99
CA LEU A 38 1.59 -9.34 -11.00
C LEU A 38 2.09 -8.81 -12.35
N VAL A 39 1.77 -9.51 -13.43
CA VAL A 39 2.05 -9.08 -14.81
C VAL A 39 0.74 -9.01 -15.57
N PHE A 40 0.47 -7.87 -16.20
CA PHE A 40 -0.75 -7.59 -16.94
C PHE A 40 -0.47 -7.35 -18.42
N ASP A 41 -1.46 -7.70 -19.25
CA ASP A 41 -1.54 -7.34 -20.65
C ASP A 41 -2.26 -5.99 -20.79
N LEU A 42 -1.59 -5.03 -21.44
CA LEU A 42 -2.13 -3.71 -21.79
C LEU A 42 -2.32 -3.53 -23.30
N SER A 43 -2.18 -4.59 -24.11
CA SER A 43 -2.35 -4.50 -25.57
C SER A 43 -3.79 -4.16 -25.99
N ASP A 44 -4.76 -4.48 -25.15
CA ASP A 44 -6.14 -4.01 -25.22
C ASP A 44 -6.60 -3.54 -23.84
N THR A 45 -6.60 -2.22 -23.64
CA THR A 45 -7.00 -1.56 -22.38
C THR A 45 -8.50 -1.69 -22.09
N SER A 46 -9.30 -2.21 -23.02
CA SER A 46 -10.71 -2.54 -22.82
C SER A 46 -10.96 -3.99 -22.38
N ASP A 47 -9.91 -4.78 -22.24
CA ASP A 47 -9.92 -6.18 -21.79
C ASP A 47 -8.62 -6.48 -21.02
N LEU A 48 -8.51 -5.87 -19.84
CA LEU A 48 -7.34 -6.00 -18.97
C LEU A 48 -7.24 -7.43 -18.43
N ARG A 49 -6.05 -8.02 -18.56
CA ARG A 49 -5.81 -9.41 -18.15
C ARG A 49 -4.55 -9.54 -17.31
N ILE A 50 -4.62 -10.37 -16.27
CA ILE A 50 -3.42 -10.87 -15.60
C ILE A 50 -2.85 -11.99 -16.47
N LEU A 51 -1.62 -11.82 -16.94
CA LEU A 51 -0.87 -12.85 -17.67
C LEU A 51 -0.18 -13.83 -16.72
N GLY A 52 0.24 -13.35 -15.55
CA GLY A 52 0.72 -14.22 -14.50
C GLY A 52 1.08 -13.49 -13.22
N SER A 53 1.51 -14.28 -12.24
CA SER A 53 1.80 -13.80 -10.90
C SER A 53 2.93 -14.60 -10.27
N PHE A 54 3.65 -13.97 -9.35
CA PHE A 54 4.63 -14.63 -8.50
C PHE A 54 4.41 -14.20 -7.04
N PRO A 55 3.86 -15.09 -6.18
CA PRO A 55 3.53 -14.74 -4.81
C PRO A 55 4.79 -14.52 -3.98
N VAL A 56 4.82 -13.43 -3.22
CA VAL A 56 5.89 -13.10 -2.29
C VAL A 56 5.28 -12.67 -0.96
N ASN A 57 5.67 -13.34 0.12
CA ASN A 57 5.21 -13.02 1.47
C ASN A 57 6.11 -11.94 2.09
N GLY A 58 5.80 -10.68 1.80
CA GLY A 58 6.50 -9.52 2.34
C GLY A 58 5.84 -8.23 1.90
N THR A 59 6.29 -7.10 2.43
CA THR A 59 5.80 -5.78 2.01
C THR A 59 6.63 -5.31 0.82
N PRO A 60 6.02 -5.05 -0.36
CA PRO A 60 6.75 -4.54 -1.51
C PRO A 60 7.46 -3.23 -1.20
N PHE A 61 8.71 -3.11 -1.62
CA PHE A 61 9.42 -1.85 -1.66
C PHE A 61 9.31 -1.26 -3.07
N GLU A 62 10.12 -1.74 -4.02
CA GLU A 62 10.21 -1.26 -5.41
C GLU A 62 10.79 -2.36 -6.32
N MET A 63 10.77 -2.19 -7.64
CA MET A 63 11.42 -3.08 -8.61
C MET A 63 12.04 -2.34 -9.79
N ASN A 64 12.96 -3.04 -10.44
CA ASN A 64 13.49 -2.75 -11.77
C ASN A 64 13.15 -3.92 -12.70
N VAL A 65 12.92 -3.67 -13.99
CA VAL A 65 12.71 -4.73 -14.99
C VAL A 65 13.60 -4.46 -16.20
N ARG A 66 14.47 -5.43 -16.52
CA ARG A 66 15.42 -5.38 -17.64
C ARG A 66 15.62 -6.78 -18.22
N ASP A 67 15.70 -6.86 -19.55
CA ASP A 67 16.06 -8.08 -20.29
C ASP A 67 15.27 -9.34 -19.88
N GLY A 68 13.97 -9.19 -19.64
CA GLY A 68 13.09 -10.29 -19.22
C GLY A 68 13.28 -10.73 -17.77
N VAL A 69 13.95 -9.92 -16.93
CA VAL A 69 14.12 -10.18 -15.49
C VAL A 69 13.58 -9.01 -14.68
N ALA A 70 12.74 -9.32 -13.70
CA ALA A 70 12.30 -8.39 -12.67
C ALA A 70 13.14 -8.55 -11.40
N LEU A 71 13.85 -7.48 -11.02
CA LEU A 71 14.58 -7.35 -9.75
C LEU A 71 13.63 -6.74 -8.73
N VAL A 72 12.93 -7.58 -7.97
CA VAL A 72 11.89 -7.15 -7.03
C VAL A 72 12.43 -7.09 -5.60
N GLN A 73 12.13 -5.99 -4.92
CA GLN A 73 12.62 -5.72 -3.58
C GLN A 73 11.46 -5.76 -2.58
N PHE A 74 11.59 -6.56 -1.54
CA PHE A 74 10.57 -6.74 -0.50
C PHE A 74 11.19 -6.58 0.89
N SER A 75 10.39 -6.10 1.82
CA SER A 75 10.75 -5.88 3.23
C SER A 75 9.85 -6.66 4.17
N GLN A 76 10.18 -6.63 5.46
CA GLN A 76 9.38 -7.19 6.56
C GLN A 76 9.20 -8.72 6.50
N PHE A 77 10.18 -9.44 5.96
CA PHE A 77 10.29 -10.87 6.24
C PHE A 77 10.66 -11.04 7.70
N TRP A 78 10.03 -12.00 8.39
CA TRP A 78 10.35 -12.25 9.78
C TRP A 78 10.32 -13.73 10.14
N GLU A 79 11.14 -14.08 11.13
CA GLU A 79 11.17 -15.41 11.74
C GLU A 79 11.39 -15.26 13.25
N TYR A 80 10.64 -16.02 14.05
CA TYR A 80 10.93 -16.12 15.48
C TYR A 80 12.00 -17.19 15.70
N ARG A 81 13.17 -16.79 16.20
CA ARG A 81 14.26 -17.72 16.53
C ARG A 81 14.38 -17.85 18.04
N TYR A 82 14.44 -19.10 18.50
CA TYR A 82 14.66 -19.46 19.89
C TYR A 82 16.05 -20.12 20.03
N ASP A 83 16.88 -19.57 20.91
CA ASP A 83 18.17 -20.16 21.26
C ASP A 83 18.03 -20.97 22.56
N GLU A 84 18.06 -22.29 22.42
CA GLU A 84 17.93 -23.23 23.54
C GLU A 84 19.05 -23.08 24.58
N ASN A 85 20.22 -22.56 24.21
CA ASN A 85 21.37 -22.43 25.11
C ASN A 85 21.24 -21.22 26.04
N THR A 86 20.64 -20.14 25.55
CA THR A 86 20.43 -18.90 26.31
C THR A 86 19.02 -18.79 26.89
N GLY A 87 18.08 -19.61 26.40
CA GLY A 87 16.66 -19.54 26.73
C GLY A 87 15.97 -18.29 26.17
N ALA A 88 16.65 -17.53 25.31
CA ALA A 88 16.16 -16.30 24.72
C ALA A 88 15.51 -16.57 23.36
N GLY A 89 14.42 -15.85 23.08
CA GLY A 89 13.80 -15.84 21.76
C GLY A 89 13.69 -14.42 21.22
N ALA A 90 13.91 -14.25 19.93
CA ALA A 90 13.84 -12.96 19.25
C ALA A 90 13.22 -13.11 17.87
N PHE A 91 12.41 -12.12 17.48
CA PHE A 91 12.05 -11.93 16.09
C PHE A 91 13.26 -11.42 15.33
N GLN A 92 13.53 -12.03 14.18
CA GLN A 92 14.50 -11.56 13.22
C GLN A 92 13.77 -11.01 12.01
N LEU A 93 14.05 -9.76 11.64
CA LEU A 93 13.50 -9.08 10.47
C LEU A 93 14.55 -8.95 9.36
N TRP A 94 14.18 -9.12 8.10
CA TRP A 94 15.05 -8.81 6.96
C TRP A 94 14.25 -8.38 5.72
N SER A 95 14.97 -7.90 4.72
CA SER A 95 14.50 -7.61 3.37
C SER A 95 15.11 -8.59 2.37
N GLN A 96 14.51 -8.71 1.19
CA GLN A 96 15.00 -9.58 0.13
C GLN A 96 14.97 -8.86 -1.21
N LEU A 97 16.01 -9.11 -2.00
CA LEU A 97 16.02 -8.92 -3.44
C LEU A 97 15.74 -10.29 -4.07
N LEU A 98 14.73 -10.37 -4.92
CA LEU A 98 14.46 -11.54 -5.75
C LEU A 98 14.66 -11.17 -7.22
N ALA A 99 15.35 -12.02 -7.96
CA ALA A 99 15.42 -11.93 -9.40
C ALA A 99 14.44 -12.96 -9.99
N LEU A 100 13.44 -12.46 -10.72
CA LEU A 100 12.39 -13.26 -11.32
C LEU A 100 12.53 -13.22 -12.85
N ASP A 101 12.68 -14.38 -13.47
CA ASP A 101 12.58 -14.50 -14.93
C ASP A 101 11.10 -14.33 -15.31
N VAL A 102 10.84 -13.26 -16.04
CA VAL A 102 9.53 -12.82 -16.52
C VAL A 102 9.46 -12.78 -18.04
N SER A 103 10.42 -13.42 -18.73
CA SER A 103 10.46 -13.51 -20.19
C SER A 103 9.22 -14.23 -20.76
N ASP A 104 8.66 -15.16 -19.99
CA ASP A 104 7.32 -15.71 -20.18
C ASP A 104 6.47 -15.35 -18.95
N PRO A 105 5.52 -14.40 -19.08
CA PRO A 105 4.72 -13.95 -17.95
C PRO A 105 3.78 -15.04 -17.41
N THR A 106 3.53 -16.12 -18.17
CA THR A 106 2.70 -17.25 -17.72
C THR A 106 3.49 -18.27 -16.89
N ALA A 107 4.83 -18.20 -16.91
CA ALA A 107 5.73 -19.16 -16.29
C ALA A 107 6.83 -18.48 -15.47
N ILE A 108 6.45 -17.46 -14.69
CA ILE A 108 7.37 -16.68 -13.86
C ILE A 108 8.07 -17.59 -12.85
N ARG A 109 9.40 -17.52 -12.80
CA ARG A 109 10.21 -18.31 -11.88
C ARG A 109 11.29 -17.46 -11.22
N GLN A 110 11.53 -17.72 -9.95
CA GLN A 110 12.68 -17.14 -9.26
C GLN A 110 13.97 -17.77 -9.81
N VAL A 111 14.86 -16.93 -10.33
CA VAL A 111 16.19 -17.35 -10.82
C VAL A 111 17.29 -17.01 -9.85
N GLY A 112 17.13 -15.95 -9.05
CA GLY A 112 18.10 -15.51 -8.07
C GLY A 112 17.45 -14.98 -6.80
N ARG A 113 18.22 -14.92 -5.72
CA ARG A 113 17.81 -14.31 -4.45
C ARG A 113 19.02 -13.73 -3.74
N PHE A 114 18.80 -12.64 -3.03
CA PHE A 114 19.80 -12.05 -2.16
C PHE A 114 19.14 -11.50 -0.88
N SER A 115 19.71 -11.83 0.28
CA SER A 115 19.21 -11.39 1.58
C SER A 115 19.78 -10.01 1.94
N VAL A 116 18.89 -9.08 2.25
CA VAL A 116 19.21 -7.71 2.63
C VAL A 116 18.94 -7.55 4.13
N PRO A 117 19.95 -7.23 4.96
CA PRO A 117 19.74 -6.99 6.39
C PRO A 117 18.84 -5.77 6.62
N GLY A 118 17.97 -5.84 7.63
CA GLY A 118 17.15 -4.68 8.00
C GLY A 118 15.99 -4.39 7.05
N GLU A 119 15.49 -3.15 7.07
CA GLU A 119 14.41 -2.69 6.18
C GLU A 119 14.96 -1.73 5.12
N ILE A 120 14.67 -1.99 3.84
CA ILE A 120 15.09 -1.11 2.74
C ILE A 120 14.44 0.28 2.88
N SER A 121 15.28 1.31 2.83
CA SER A 121 14.87 2.71 2.82
C SER A 121 14.92 3.34 1.43
N ASP A 122 15.92 2.98 0.61
CA ASP A 122 16.06 3.45 -0.77
C ASP A 122 16.93 2.50 -1.59
N SER A 123 16.79 2.52 -2.91
CA SER A 123 17.54 1.68 -3.86
C SER A 123 17.82 2.39 -5.18
N ARG A 124 18.99 2.17 -5.79
CA ARG A 124 19.28 2.67 -7.15
C ARG A 124 20.09 1.66 -7.94
N LEU A 125 19.72 1.48 -9.19
CA LEU A 125 20.47 0.67 -10.14
C LEU A 125 21.35 1.60 -10.98
N VAL A 126 22.66 1.34 -11.03
CA VAL A 126 23.63 2.10 -11.82
C VAL A 126 24.47 1.10 -12.63
N GLY A 127 24.28 1.10 -13.94
CA GLY A 127 24.80 0.00 -14.77
C GLY A 127 24.22 -1.33 -14.31
N ASP A 128 25.09 -2.28 -13.96
CA ASP A 128 24.74 -3.62 -13.45
C ASP A 128 24.84 -3.73 -11.92
N ILE A 129 25.03 -2.62 -11.21
CA ILE A 129 25.16 -2.60 -9.76
C ILE A 129 23.89 -2.03 -9.13
N LEU A 130 23.20 -2.85 -8.33
CA LEU A 130 22.08 -2.42 -7.51
C LEU A 130 22.58 -2.00 -6.12
N TYR A 131 22.47 -0.71 -5.82
CA TYR A 131 22.74 -0.16 -4.51
C TYR A 131 21.48 -0.21 -3.64
N LEU A 132 21.59 -0.83 -2.48
CA LEU A 132 20.51 -0.98 -1.50
C LEU A 132 20.92 -0.33 -0.18
N VAL A 133 20.10 0.59 0.30
CA VAL A 133 20.27 1.21 1.61
C VAL A 133 19.18 0.69 2.55
N SER A 134 19.58 0.10 3.67
CA SER A 134 18.65 -0.49 4.63
C SER A 134 18.94 -0.11 6.07
N GLY A 135 17.88 0.21 6.83
CA GLY A 135 17.95 0.55 8.24
C GLY A 135 18.19 -0.69 9.09
N GLN A 136 19.21 -0.62 9.97
CA GLN A 136 19.54 -1.69 10.92
C GLN A 136 19.05 -1.35 12.32
N THR A 137 18.50 -2.37 12.96
CA THR A 137 17.93 -2.33 14.30
C THR A 137 18.43 -3.58 15.04
N GLY A 138 18.46 -3.55 16.38
CA GLY A 138 18.90 -4.71 17.16
C GLY A 138 18.07 -5.99 16.97
N SER A 139 16.97 -5.95 16.22
CA SER A 139 16.07 -7.07 15.93
C SER A 139 16.12 -7.56 14.47
N CYS A 140 17.04 -7.09 13.63
CA CYS A 140 17.14 -7.58 12.24
C CYS A 140 18.21 -8.66 12.00
N ALA A 141 17.92 -9.61 11.11
CA ALA A 141 18.83 -10.68 10.71
C ALA A 141 19.99 -10.12 9.87
N GLY A 142 21.22 -10.56 10.17
CA GLY A 142 22.43 -10.12 9.45
C GLY A 142 22.86 -8.68 9.74
N CYS A 143 22.23 -8.03 10.72
CA CYS A 143 22.60 -6.70 11.18
C CYS A 143 23.81 -6.78 12.11
N LEU A 144 24.80 -5.92 11.86
CA LEU A 144 26.04 -5.86 12.62
C LEU A 144 26.03 -4.73 13.65
N LEU A 145 25.01 -3.86 13.58
CA LEU A 145 24.86 -2.66 14.39
C LEU A 145 23.58 -2.74 15.22
N GLY A 146 23.61 -2.18 16.44
CA GLY A 146 22.40 -2.02 17.25
C GLY A 146 21.45 -0.96 16.68
N SER A 147 22.00 0.10 16.09
CA SER A 147 21.30 1.15 15.34
C SER A 147 22.24 1.69 14.25
N GLY A 148 21.80 1.67 12.99
CA GLY A 148 22.65 2.08 11.87
C GLY A 148 22.00 1.88 10.51
N VAL A 149 22.82 1.92 9.47
CA VAL A 149 22.42 1.67 8.08
C VAL A 149 23.39 0.69 7.45
N SER A 150 22.88 -0.27 6.69
CA SER A 150 23.67 -1.05 5.74
C SER A 150 23.56 -0.39 4.36
N VAL A 151 24.68 -0.16 3.72
CA VAL A 151 24.74 0.14 2.28
C VAL A 151 25.36 -1.07 1.60
N LEU A 152 24.63 -1.66 0.68
CA LEU A 152 25.02 -2.83 -0.09
C LEU A 152 25.15 -2.44 -1.55
N SER A 153 26.23 -2.93 -2.17
CA SER A 153 26.43 -2.93 -3.60
C SER A 153 26.32 -4.38 -4.07
N VAL A 154 25.33 -4.64 -4.92
CA VAL A 154 25.02 -5.99 -5.42
C VAL A 154 25.19 -5.99 -6.93
N ASP A 155 26.11 -6.81 -7.44
CA ASP A 155 26.23 -7.09 -8.86
C ASP A 155 25.04 -7.95 -9.29
N VAL A 156 24.26 -7.43 -10.24
CA VAL A 156 23.08 -8.07 -10.83
C VAL A 156 23.25 -8.36 -12.32
N SER A 157 24.48 -8.32 -12.84
CA SER A 157 24.80 -8.68 -14.23
C SER A 157 24.45 -10.14 -14.55
N ASP A 158 24.64 -11.05 -13.59
CA ASP A 158 24.04 -12.38 -13.58
C ASP A 158 22.89 -12.42 -12.55
N PRO A 159 21.63 -12.18 -12.98
CA PRO A 159 20.50 -12.17 -12.06
C PRO A 159 20.21 -13.54 -11.42
N SER A 160 20.77 -14.64 -11.93
CA SER A 160 20.62 -15.95 -11.30
C SER A 160 21.51 -16.14 -10.07
N ALA A 161 22.57 -15.34 -9.96
CA ALA A 161 23.50 -15.36 -8.84
C ALA A 161 23.89 -13.93 -8.41
N PRO A 162 22.94 -13.11 -7.91
CA PRO A 162 23.27 -11.77 -7.43
C PRO A 162 24.32 -11.84 -6.32
N GLU A 163 25.42 -11.10 -6.48
CA GLU A 163 26.59 -11.18 -5.60
C GLU A 163 26.86 -9.84 -4.93
N ALA A 164 27.13 -9.85 -3.61
CA ALA A 164 27.56 -8.65 -2.92
C ALA A 164 28.99 -8.31 -3.31
N VAL A 165 29.19 -7.16 -3.97
CA VAL A 165 30.53 -6.62 -4.25
C VAL A 165 31.09 -5.96 -3.00
N ALA A 166 30.27 -5.16 -2.33
CA ALA A 166 30.68 -4.41 -1.15
C ALA A 166 29.51 -4.23 -0.17
N ARG A 167 29.86 -4.15 1.11
CA ARG A 167 28.95 -3.79 2.20
C ARG A 167 29.63 -2.78 3.10
N LEU A 168 28.95 -1.68 3.38
CA LEU A 168 29.36 -0.69 4.37
C LEU A 168 28.27 -0.54 5.42
N ASP A 169 28.62 -0.83 6.67
CA ASP A 169 27.73 -0.64 7.82
C ASP A 169 28.10 0.68 8.52
N VAL A 170 27.18 1.64 8.50
CA VAL A 170 27.37 2.97 9.07
C VAL A 170 26.62 3.06 10.39
N ALA A 171 27.38 3.21 11.48
CA ALA A 171 26.82 3.34 12.82
C ALA A 171 26.26 4.74 13.06
N PHE A 172 25.02 4.79 13.55
CA PHE A 172 24.38 6.01 14.03
C PHE A 172 23.94 5.79 15.49
N PRO A 173 24.89 5.73 16.44
CA PRO A 173 24.64 5.28 17.81
C PRO A 173 23.59 6.11 18.56
N ASP A 174 23.39 7.36 18.15
CA ASP A 174 22.48 8.32 18.79
C ASP A 174 21.06 8.30 18.18
N ALA A 175 20.84 7.49 17.14
CA ALA A 175 19.53 7.40 16.51
C ALA A 175 18.61 6.43 17.24
N THR A 176 17.52 6.99 17.77
CA THR A 176 16.57 6.32 18.66
C THR A 176 15.43 5.58 17.94
N SER A 177 15.47 5.44 16.61
CA SER A 177 14.29 5.06 15.81
C SER A 177 14.58 4.07 14.68
N LEU A 178 13.54 3.25 14.40
CA LEU A 178 13.39 2.32 13.26
C LEU A 178 13.17 3.04 11.91
N ALA A 179 13.24 4.37 11.86
CA ALA A 179 12.87 5.13 10.68
C ALA A 179 13.85 4.91 9.52
N ARG A 180 13.28 4.73 8.33
CA ARG A 180 13.99 4.85 7.04
C ARG A 180 14.79 6.14 7.05
N ARG A 181 16.08 6.05 6.70
CA ARG A 181 16.96 7.22 6.65
C ARG A 181 16.68 8.07 5.43
N ALA A 182 17.03 9.34 5.53
CA ALA A 182 17.08 10.21 4.38
C ALA A 182 18.28 9.80 3.51
N VAL A 183 18.02 9.39 2.28
CA VAL A 183 19.04 8.95 1.34
C VAL A 183 18.94 9.80 0.09
N HIS A 184 20.06 10.40 -0.31
CA HIS A 184 20.19 11.05 -1.61
C HIS A 184 21.25 10.30 -2.43
N PHE A 185 20.93 10.04 -3.70
CA PHE A 185 21.81 9.38 -4.64
C PHE A 185 22.23 10.33 -5.75
N SER A 186 23.51 10.33 -6.07
CA SER A 186 24.04 10.79 -7.35
C SER A 186 24.72 9.63 -8.07
N ALA A 187 25.27 9.89 -9.26
CA ALA A 187 25.92 8.84 -10.04
C ALA A 187 27.28 8.42 -9.49
N ALA A 188 27.81 9.19 -8.53
CA ALA A 188 29.12 8.95 -7.93
C ALA A 188 29.05 8.82 -6.41
N ARG A 189 27.93 9.20 -5.76
CA ARG A 189 27.84 9.23 -4.29
C ARG A 189 26.47 8.82 -3.76
N ILE A 190 26.50 8.30 -2.54
CA ILE A 190 25.31 8.14 -1.69
C ILE A 190 25.52 9.02 -0.45
N PHE A 191 24.54 9.87 -0.16
CA PHE A 191 24.49 10.66 1.06
C PHE A 191 23.44 10.06 1.99
N VAL A 192 23.88 9.60 3.16
CA VAL A 192 23.00 8.99 4.17
C VAL A 192 22.90 9.94 5.36
N GLY A 193 21.78 10.64 5.46
CA GLY A 193 21.43 11.53 6.56
C GLY A 193 20.40 10.92 7.50
N GLY A 194 20.13 11.56 8.64
CA GLY A 194 19.05 11.11 9.51
C GLY A 194 18.88 11.93 10.78
N LEU A 195 18.38 11.26 11.83
CA LEU A 195 18.09 11.86 13.12
C LEU A 195 19.36 12.41 13.82
N PRO A 196 19.21 13.50 14.60
CA PRO A 196 20.30 14.26 15.17
C PRO A 196 20.97 13.53 16.33
N ILE A 197 22.24 13.86 16.54
CA ILE A 197 23.11 13.36 17.62
C ILE A 197 22.63 13.87 18.99
N ASP A 198 22.25 15.14 19.04
CA ASP A 198 21.99 15.91 20.26
C ASP A 198 20.71 16.75 20.17
N ALA A 199 19.75 16.31 19.35
CA ALA A 199 18.55 17.08 18.99
C ALA A 199 18.81 18.36 18.16
N ALA A 200 20.07 18.81 18.04
CA ALA A 200 20.44 20.05 17.37
C ALA A 200 21.20 19.83 16.05
N ARG A 201 22.00 18.76 15.91
CA ARG A 201 22.83 18.51 14.71
C ARG A 201 22.74 17.07 14.21
N SER A 202 22.79 16.87 12.90
CA SER A 202 22.86 15.55 12.27
C SER A 202 24.19 15.31 11.59
N ARG A 203 24.42 14.05 11.22
CA ARG A 203 25.52 13.63 10.37
C ARG A 203 25.01 13.10 9.05
N ILE A 204 25.69 13.48 7.99
CA ILE A 204 25.54 12.91 6.66
C ILE A 204 26.80 12.11 6.37
N GLN A 205 26.66 10.79 6.27
CA GLN A 205 27.73 9.95 5.79
C GLN A 205 27.76 10.00 4.26
N VAL A 206 28.90 10.40 3.71
CA VAL A 206 29.17 10.31 2.27
C VAL A 206 29.75 8.94 1.95
N ILE A 207 29.28 8.31 0.87
CA ILE A 207 29.80 7.04 0.37
C ILE A 207 30.10 7.24 -1.11
N ASP A 208 31.34 6.94 -1.51
CA ASP A 208 31.71 6.94 -2.92
C ASP A 208 31.23 5.65 -3.59
N ILE A 209 30.55 5.81 -4.73
CA ILE A 209 30.08 4.73 -5.60
C ILE A 209 30.54 4.94 -7.05
N SER A 210 31.65 5.66 -7.23
CA SER A 210 32.15 6.05 -8.55
C SER A 210 32.80 4.89 -9.32
N ASP A 211 33.11 3.78 -8.65
CA ASP A 211 33.59 2.56 -9.30
C ASP A 211 32.44 1.82 -10.01
N PRO A 212 32.47 1.69 -11.35
CA PRO A 212 31.42 0.98 -12.09
C PRO A 212 31.34 -0.52 -11.78
N GLN A 213 32.35 -1.11 -11.13
CA GLN A 213 32.31 -2.50 -10.67
C GLN A 213 31.64 -2.65 -9.31
N GLY A 214 31.14 -1.55 -8.71
CA GLY A 214 30.38 -1.58 -7.47
C GLY A 214 31.21 -1.55 -6.20
N ALA A 215 32.53 -1.33 -6.28
CA ALA A 215 33.32 -1.06 -5.07
C ALA A 215 32.83 0.25 -4.43
N MET A 216 32.74 0.24 -3.11
CA MET A 216 32.32 1.41 -2.33
C MET A 216 33.41 1.79 -1.35
N THR A 217 33.64 3.10 -1.19
CA THR A 217 34.53 3.62 -0.14
C THR A 217 33.79 4.58 0.76
N LEU A 218 34.01 4.43 2.06
CA LEU A 218 33.48 5.36 3.05
C LEU A 218 34.16 6.72 2.86
N GLY A 219 33.35 7.76 2.62
CA GLY A 219 33.81 9.12 2.44
C GLY A 219 33.75 9.93 3.73
N ASP A 220 33.65 11.25 3.55
CA ASP A 220 33.57 12.24 4.62
C ASP A 220 32.30 12.05 5.47
N LEU A 221 32.37 12.54 6.70
CA LEU A 221 31.26 12.56 7.66
C LEU A 221 30.91 14.01 7.96
N VAL A 222 29.92 14.53 7.24
CA VAL A 222 29.55 15.95 7.30
C VAL A 222 28.60 16.18 8.46
N GLU A 223 28.94 17.10 9.37
CA GLU A 223 28.01 17.58 10.39
C GLU A 223 27.17 18.74 9.82
N VAL A 224 25.86 18.65 10.01
CA VAL A 224 24.89 19.66 9.56
C VAL A 224 23.96 20.05 10.69
N ASP A 225 23.46 21.28 10.64
CA ASP A 225 22.47 21.74 11.60
C ASP A 225 21.13 21.05 11.39
N GLY A 226 20.54 20.58 12.49
CA GLY A 226 19.20 20.01 12.53
C GLY A 226 19.06 18.60 11.99
N GLN A 227 17.81 18.12 11.96
CA GLN A 227 17.41 16.79 11.48
C GLN A 227 17.25 16.77 9.95
N ILE A 228 17.62 15.64 9.35
CA ILE A 228 17.32 15.31 7.95
C ILE A 228 16.30 14.17 7.94
N ASN A 229 15.06 14.48 7.56
CA ASN A 229 13.90 13.58 7.65
C ASN A 229 13.61 12.83 6.35
N ASN A 230 13.91 13.43 5.20
CA ASN A 230 13.65 12.83 3.89
C ASN A 230 14.71 13.24 2.86
N ARG A 231 14.68 12.61 1.69
CA ARG A 231 15.66 12.82 0.62
C ARG A 231 15.70 14.25 0.06
N TRP A 232 14.61 14.99 0.11
CA TRP A 232 14.49 16.31 -0.53
C TRP A 232 15.19 17.42 0.25
N GLN A 233 15.60 17.13 1.48
CA GLN A 233 16.44 18.00 2.29
C GLN A 233 17.92 17.96 1.88
N MET A 234 18.29 17.10 0.91
CA MET A 234 19.65 16.97 0.40
C MET A 234 19.64 16.99 -1.12
N ASP A 235 20.63 17.65 -1.70
CA ASP A 235 20.84 17.69 -3.14
C ASP A 235 22.33 17.80 -3.49
N GLU A 236 22.76 17.12 -4.55
CA GLU A 236 24.07 17.32 -5.17
C GLU A 236 23.92 18.01 -6.54
N ALA A 237 24.43 19.23 -6.66
CA ALA A 237 24.43 19.99 -7.91
C ALA A 237 25.77 20.71 -8.11
N ASP A 238 26.30 20.64 -9.33
CA ASP A 238 27.50 21.36 -9.78
C ASP A 238 28.71 21.24 -8.82
N GLY A 239 28.91 20.05 -8.25
CA GLY A 239 30.00 19.77 -7.33
C GLY A 239 29.77 20.30 -5.90
N VAL A 240 28.52 20.60 -5.54
CA VAL A 240 28.13 21.10 -4.23
C VAL A 240 27.07 20.21 -3.62
N LEU A 241 27.27 19.80 -2.37
CA LEU A 241 26.23 19.22 -1.53
C LEU A 241 25.47 20.37 -0.87
N ARG A 242 24.15 20.39 -1.05
CA ARG A 242 23.22 21.38 -0.50
C ARG A 242 22.30 20.68 0.47
N VAL A 243 22.16 21.23 1.68
CA VAL A 243 21.42 20.59 2.77
C VAL A 243 20.54 21.61 3.46
N VAL A 244 19.31 21.21 3.78
CA VAL A 244 18.45 21.96 4.70
C VAL A 244 18.13 21.08 5.89
N GLY A 245 18.43 21.55 7.10
CA GLY A 245 18.05 20.87 8.33
C GLY A 245 17.46 21.83 9.35
N GLN A 246 16.76 21.28 10.34
CA GLN A 246 16.26 22.06 11.49
C GLN A 246 16.36 21.26 12.78
N SER A 247 16.77 21.93 13.87
CA SER A 247 16.75 21.35 15.23
C SER A 247 15.39 20.76 15.58
N THR A 248 15.36 19.70 16.40
CA THR A 248 14.10 19.22 17.01
C THR A 248 13.47 20.29 17.89
N ASP A 249 14.31 21.16 18.46
CA ASP A 249 13.84 22.38 19.09
C ASP A 249 13.57 23.41 18.00
N TRP A 250 12.35 23.37 17.47
CA TRP A 250 11.80 24.26 16.46
C TRP A 250 11.76 25.75 16.88
N GLN A 251 12.22 26.11 18.08
CA GLN A 251 12.62 27.48 18.40
C GLN A 251 13.81 27.97 17.54
N PHE A 252 14.61 27.06 17.00
CA PHE A 252 15.68 27.37 16.07
C PHE A 252 15.19 27.30 14.63
N ALA A 253 15.56 28.30 13.84
CA ALA A 253 15.21 28.38 12.42
C ALA A 253 15.81 27.21 11.62
N PRO A 254 15.16 26.79 10.52
CA PRO A 254 15.80 25.95 9.53
C PRO A 254 17.08 26.59 8.99
N VAL A 255 18.05 25.77 8.67
CA VAL A 255 19.39 26.18 8.21
C VAL A 255 19.66 25.55 6.86
N VAL A 256 20.00 26.39 5.88
CA VAL A 256 20.54 25.99 4.58
C VAL A 256 22.06 25.98 4.68
N SER A 257 22.69 24.86 4.35
CA SER A 257 24.15 24.70 4.35
C SER A 257 24.63 24.17 3.01
N THR A 258 25.79 24.65 2.57
CA THR A 258 26.43 24.23 1.31
C THR A 258 27.86 23.75 1.55
N PHE A 259 28.26 22.73 0.80
CA PHE A 259 29.58 22.12 0.91
C PHE A 259 30.17 21.88 -0.49
N GLU A 260 31.35 22.43 -0.75
CA GLU A 260 32.15 22.13 -1.94
C GLU A 260 32.63 20.68 -1.86
N ILE A 261 32.29 19.86 -2.85
CA ILE A 261 32.72 18.48 -2.96
C ILE A 261 34.03 18.42 -3.76
N ARG A 262 35.17 18.41 -3.05
CA ARG A 262 36.49 18.27 -3.69
C ARG A 262 36.80 16.82 -4.01
N SER A 263 36.34 15.93 -3.15
CA SER A 263 36.29 14.49 -3.33
C SER A 263 35.21 13.91 -2.41
N SER A 264 34.95 12.61 -2.48
CA SER A 264 34.04 11.97 -1.53
C SER A 264 34.58 11.95 -0.09
N GLU A 265 35.87 12.19 0.12
CA GLU A 265 36.55 12.24 1.44
C GLU A 265 36.84 13.68 1.94
N ASP A 266 36.57 14.71 1.12
CA ASP A 266 36.86 16.12 1.46
C ASP A 266 35.70 17.01 1.00
N LEU A 267 34.75 17.24 1.91
CA LEU A 267 33.66 18.20 1.73
C LEU A 267 33.95 19.45 2.57
N ARG A 268 34.10 20.59 1.90
CA ARG A 268 34.40 21.86 2.56
C ARG A 268 33.16 22.73 2.64
N GLN A 269 32.72 23.05 3.86
CA GLN A 269 31.63 24.00 4.06
C GLN A 269 31.95 25.35 3.39
N LEU A 270 30.98 25.83 2.60
CA LEU A 270 31.06 27.08 1.86
C LEU A 270 30.34 28.19 2.61
N ASP A 271 29.06 27.97 2.91
CA ASP A 271 28.21 28.94 3.59
C ASP A 271 27.12 28.26 4.42
N VAL A 272 26.53 29.03 5.34
CA VAL A 272 25.44 28.63 6.23
C VAL A 272 24.48 29.81 6.38
N LEU A 273 23.22 29.57 6.05
CA LEU A 273 22.14 30.54 6.17
C LEU A 273 21.04 29.98 7.07
N ALA A 274 20.90 30.54 8.28
CA ALA A 274 19.69 30.35 9.07
C ALA A 274 18.58 31.24 8.51
N LEU A 275 17.38 30.68 8.32
CA LEU A 275 16.24 31.47 7.84
C LEU A 275 15.88 32.59 8.82
N ASP A 276 15.63 33.77 8.29
CA ASP A 276 14.96 34.85 9.01
C ASP A 276 13.46 34.55 9.05
N MET A 277 13.01 34.05 10.19
CA MET A 277 11.62 33.66 10.42
C MET A 277 10.86 34.73 11.20
N LEU A 278 9.58 34.90 10.87
CA LEU A 278 8.68 35.78 11.63
C LEU A 278 8.41 35.26 13.04
N GLN A 279 8.37 33.94 13.19
CA GLN A 279 8.15 33.23 14.45
C GLN A 279 8.70 31.79 14.37
N PRO A 280 8.90 31.11 15.52
CA PRO A 280 9.28 29.69 15.54
C PRO A 280 8.27 28.76 14.85
N GLU A 281 8.72 28.04 13.82
CA GLU A 281 7.93 27.11 13.01
C GLU A 281 8.76 25.87 12.64
N GLN A 282 8.10 24.76 12.28
CA GLN A 282 8.75 23.50 11.93
C GLN A 282 8.94 23.33 10.43
N LEU A 283 10.12 22.99 9.97
CA LEU A 283 10.41 22.61 8.58
C LEU A 283 9.56 21.42 8.16
N ARG A 284 8.88 21.55 7.03
CA ARG A 284 7.98 20.52 6.46
C ARG A 284 8.45 19.98 5.14
N THR A 285 8.83 20.87 4.24
CA THR A 285 9.13 20.53 2.85
C THR A 285 10.29 21.34 2.37
N VAL A 286 11.16 20.68 1.62
CA VAL A 286 12.29 21.30 0.94
C VAL A 286 12.25 20.83 -0.50
N ARG A 287 12.53 21.74 -1.43
CA ARG A 287 12.74 21.40 -2.83
C ARG A 287 13.84 22.26 -3.40
N PHE A 288 14.93 21.64 -3.82
CA PHE A 288 15.93 22.28 -4.66
C PHE A 288 15.49 22.21 -6.13
N ASP A 289 15.67 23.31 -6.86
CA ASP A 289 15.44 23.42 -8.30
C ASP A 289 16.49 24.34 -8.92
N GLY A 290 17.49 23.76 -9.59
CA GLY A 290 18.60 24.52 -10.16
C GLY A 290 19.22 25.51 -9.14
N PRO A 291 19.18 26.82 -9.38
CA PRO A 291 19.75 27.84 -8.49
C PRO A 291 18.90 28.18 -7.25
N THR A 292 17.76 27.52 -7.02
CA THR A 292 16.79 27.93 -5.99
C THR A 292 16.48 26.79 -5.02
N ALA A 293 16.28 27.14 -3.75
CA ALA A 293 15.72 26.26 -2.74
C ALA A 293 14.39 26.83 -2.22
N TYR A 294 13.35 26.01 -2.27
CA TYR A 294 12.02 26.31 -1.72
C TYR A 294 11.84 25.57 -0.40
N LEU A 295 11.47 26.29 0.66
CA LEU A 295 11.31 25.75 2.00
C LEU A 295 9.90 26.09 2.52
N ILE A 296 9.23 25.11 3.10
CA ILE A 296 7.93 25.28 3.77
C ILE A 296 8.14 25.03 5.25
N THR A 297 7.71 25.97 6.09
CA THR A 297 7.64 25.79 7.54
C THR A 297 6.20 25.82 8.01
N LEU A 298 5.92 25.14 9.12
CA LEU A 298 4.59 24.99 9.69
C LEU A 298 4.56 25.44 11.13
N LEU A 299 3.60 26.30 11.44
CA LEU A 299 3.29 26.60 12.82
C LEU A 299 2.48 25.42 13.43
N PRO A 300 3.00 24.73 14.46
CA PRO A 300 2.26 23.72 15.18
C PRO A 300 1.01 24.31 15.82
N PRO A 301 -0.11 23.56 15.85
CA PRO A 301 -1.38 24.07 16.34
C PRO A 301 -1.25 24.59 17.78
N ARG A 302 -1.56 25.87 18.00
CA ARG A 302 -1.70 26.43 19.35
C ARG A 302 -3.17 26.52 19.73
N PRO A 303 -3.56 26.28 21.00
CA PRO A 303 -4.96 26.33 21.43
C PRO A 303 -5.67 27.66 21.14
N GLU A 304 -4.91 28.75 20.99
CA GLU A 304 -5.38 30.11 20.77
C GLU A 304 -5.33 30.57 19.31
N GLU A 305 -4.71 29.79 18.41
CA GLU A 305 -4.56 30.12 16.99
C GLU A 305 -5.33 29.10 16.15
N THR A 306 -6.44 29.55 15.55
CA THR A 306 -7.35 28.69 14.78
C THR A 306 -6.97 28.59 13.30
N GLU A 307 -6.02 29.40 12.83
CA GLU A 307 -5.53 29.39 11.46
C GLU A 307 -4.05 29.00 11.48
N ILE A 308 -3.72 27.94 10.74
CA ILE A 308 -2.35 27.53 10.49
C ILE A 308 -1.93 28.24 9.20
N CYS A 309 -1.01 29.20 9.30
CA CYS A 309 -0.48 29.90 8.13
C CYS A 309 1.02 29.66 8.06
N ASP A 310 1.47 29.22 6.89
CA ASP A 310 2.78 28.64 6.69
C ASP A 310 3.49 29.33 5.53
N PRO A 311 4.68 29.88 5.75
CA PRO A 311 5.42 30.54 4.70
C PRO A 311 6.09 29.54 3.75
N LEU A 312 5.94 29.81 2.45
CA LEU A 312 6.87 29.40 1.41
C LEU A 312 8.03 30.40 1.39
N PHE A 313 9.22 29.96 1.83
CA PHE A 313 10.46 30.71 1.71
C PHE A 313 11.20 30.35 0.42
N ILE A 314 11.82 31.35 -0.19
CA ILE A 314 12.70 31.19 -1.36
C ILE A 314 14.12 31.58 -0.97
N VAL A 315 15.08 30.70 -1.24
CA VAL A 315 16.51 30.93 -1.02
C VAL A 315 17.25 30.79 -2.34
N ASP A 316 18.02 31.80 -2.70
CA ASP A 316 18.98 31.74 -3.79
C ASP A 316 20.22 30.96 -3.33
N VAL A 317 20.49 29.87 -4.04
CA VAL A 317 21.62 28.97 -3.83
C VAL A 317 22.53 28.91 -5.06
N SER A 318 22.41 29.88 -5.99
CA SER A 318 23.22 29.96 -7.22
C SER A 318 24.70 30.24 -6.94
N ASP A 319 25.00 31.09 -5.96
CA ASP A 319 26.34 31.23 -5.38
C ASP A 319 26.38 30.45 -4.05
N PRO A 320 26.90 29.21 -4.06
CA PRO A 320 26.90 28.36 -2.88
C PRO A 320 27.82 28.90 -1.76
N ALA A 321 28.63 29.93 -2.01
CA ALA A 321 29.43 30.59 -0.98
C ALA A 321 28.80 31.88 -0.43
N ASN A 322 27.66 32.32 -0.99
CA ASN A 322 26.91 33.50 -0.56
C ASN A 322 25.40 33.25 -0.72
N LEU A 323 24.81 32.51 0.21
CA LEU A 323 23.40 32.18 0.22
C LEU A 323 22.55 33.42 0.55
N VAL A 324 21.42 33.57 -0.14
CA VAL A 324 20.52 34.72 0.08
C VAL A 324 19.08 34.26 0.23
N GLN A 325 18.49 34.48 1.42
CA GLN A 325 17.04 34.41 1.57
C GLN A 325 16.41 35.56 0.79
N GLN A 326 15.52 35.22 -0.14
CA GLN A 326 14.80 36.17 -0.99
C GLN A 326 13.45 36.51 -0.35
N GLY A 327 12.35 36.36 -1.09
CA GLY A 327 11.00 36.59 -0.59
C GLY A 327 10.41 35.38 0.12
N TYR A 328 9.20 35.59 0.66
CA TYR A 328 8.35 34.54 1.18
C TYR A 328 6.87 34.83 0.88
N TYR A 329 6.04 33.80 0.97
CA TYR A 329 4.59 33.91 0.87
C TYR A 329 3.92 33.09 1.98
N GLU A 330 3.15 33.73 2.87
CA GLU A 330 2.33 33.04 3.86
C GLU A 330 1.05 32.51 3.23
N MET A 331 0.82 31.21 3.35
CA MET A 331 -0.35 30.53 2.81
C MET A 331 -1.11 29.82 3.93
N PRO A 332 -2.43 29.56 3.81
CA PRO A 332 -3.10 28.67 4.74
C PRO A 332 -2.52 27.25 4.66
N GLY A 333 -2.62 26.47 5.71
CA GLY A 333 -2.25 25.06 5.71
C GLY A 333 -0.76 24.89 5.39
N TRP A 334 -0.37 23.77 4.79
CA TRP A 334 1.04 23.50 4.49
C TRP A 334 1.21 22.67 3.23
N VAL A 335 2.35 22.83 2.56
CA VAL A 335 2.67 22.06 1.34
C VAL A 335 3.50 20.83 1.69
N TYR A 336 3.04 19.66 1.24
CA TYR A 336 3.69 18.34 1.40
C TYR A 336 4.75 18.06 0.32
N PHE A 337 4.51 18.51 -0.91
CA PHE A 337 5.37 18.26 -2.06
C PHE A 337 5.34 19.44 -3.03
N ILE A 338 6.49 19.77 -3.61
CA ILE A 338 6.67 20.88 -4.56
C ILE A 338 7.25 20.31 -5.85
N GLU A 339 6.60 20.63 -6.96
CA GLU A 339 6.95 20.22 -8.31
C GLU A 339 7.19 21.47 -9.18
N PRO A 340 8.46 21.91 -9.34
CA PRO A 340 8.82 23.15 -10.04
C PRO A 340 8.60 23.10 -11.55
N ARG A 341 8.17 24.21 -12.15
CA ARG A 341 7.91 24.39 -13.59
C ARG A 341 8.49 25.72 -14.08
N GLY A 342 9.78 25.95 -13.81
CA GLY A 342 10.45 27.21 -14.14
C GLY A 342 10.01 28.32 -13.18
N ASP A 343 9.21 29.26 -13.66
CA ASP A 343 8.70 30.38 -12.86
C ASP A 343 7.36 30.07 -12.14
N ARG A 344 6.95 28.80 -12.15
CA ARG A 344 5.77 28.30 -11.46
C ARG A 344 6.11 27.12 -10.55
N LEU A 345 5.35 26.97 -9.47
CA LEU A 345 5.34 25.76 -8.67
C LEU A 345 3.96 25.13 -8.71
N ILE A 346 3.88 23.82 -8.91
CA ILE A 346 2.67 23.03 -8.65
C ILE A 346 2.93 22.25 -7.36
N THR A 347 2.00 22.27 -6.42
CA THR A 347 2.22 21.67 -5.11
C THR A 347 1.08 20.75 -4.71
N LEU A 348 1.40 19.78 -3.85
CA LEU A 348 0.43 18.98 -3.12
C LEU A 348 0.56 19.33 -1.64
N GLY A 349 -0.55 19.67 -0.98
CA GLY A 349 -0.54 20.16 0.40
C GLY A 349 -1.80 19.83 1.17
N PHE A 350 -1.96 20.45 2.33
CA PHE A 350 -3.10 20.29 3.22
C PHE A 350 -3.61 21.64 3.64
N ASP A 351 -4.92 21.80 3.73
CA ASP A 351 -5.59 23.01 4.24
C ASP A 351 -5.73 23.00 5.77
N ASN A 352 -6.29 24.09 6.31
CA ASN A 352 -6.42 24.38 7.75
C ASN A 352 -7.53 23.68 8.52
N ASP A 353 -8.48 23.05 7.83
CA ASP A 353 -9.61 22.42 8.50
C ASP A 353 -9.18 21.22 9.36
N LEU A 354 -9.93 20.94 10.44
CA LEU A 354 -9.74 19.77 11.30
C LEU A 354 -9.71 18.47 10.49
N GLY A 355 -8.50 17.99 10.19
CA GLY A 355 -8.25 16.80 9.38
C GLY A 355 -7.35 17.03 8.15
N GLY A 356 -7.07 18.28 7.79
CA GLY A 356 -6.22 18.66 6.65
C GLY A 356 -6.80 18.15 5.33
N THR A 357 -7.69 18.91 4.70
CA THR A 357 -8.17 18.57 3.36
C THR A 357 -6.99 18.66 2.39
N LEU A 358 -6.73 17.62 1.60
CA LEU A 358 -5.68 17.62 0.57
C LEU A 358 -5.93 18.75 -0.43
N THR A 359 -4.87 19.42 -0.88
CA THR A 359 -4.94 20.52 -1.84
C THR A 359 -3.93 20.33 -2.96
N VAL A 360 -4.28 20.79 -4.17
CA VAL A 360 -3.30 21.16 -5.19
C VAL A 360 -3.28 22.68 -5.31
N SER A 361 -2.10 23.27 -5.21
CA SER A 361 -1.92 24.71 -5.40
C SER A 361 -0.94 25.01 -6.53
N GLN A 362 -1.02 26.22 -7.08
CA GLN A 362 -0.05 26.76 -8.02
C GLN A 362 0.46 28.11 -7.54
N PHE A 363 1.78 28.32 -7.61
CA PHE A 363 2.44 29.55 -7.19
C PHE A 363 3.18 30.19 -8.37
N ASP A 364 3.18 31.52 -8.41
CA ASP A 364 4.08 32.35 -9.22
C ASP A 364 5.35 32.63 -8.41
N VAL A 365 6.50 32.23 -8.96
CA VAL A 365 7.83 32.47 -8.39
C VAL A 365 8.75 33.16 -9.41
N SER A 366 8.18 33.82 -10.42
CA SER A 366 8.92 34.59 -11.44
C SER A 366 9.72 35.75 -10.85
N ASP A 367 9.16 36.41 -9.84
CA ASP A 367 9.86 37.32 -8.95
C ASP A 367 10.06 36.64 -7.59
N PRO A 368 11.25 36.10 -7.29
CA PRO A 368 11.46 35.36 -6.06
C PRO A 368 11.44 36.24 -4.81
N TRP A 369 11.46 37.57 -4.95
CA TRP A 369 11.27 38.52 -3.84
C TRP A 369 9.80 38.74 -3.48
N ASN A 370 8.88 38.36 -4.37
CA ASN A 370 7.45 38.55 -4.19
C ASN A 370 6.64 37.36 -4.74
N PRO A 371 6.85 36.14 -4.20
CA PRO A 371 6.10 34.96 -4.63
C PRO A 371 4.61 35.09 -4.27
N GLN A 372 3.75 34.47 -5.07
CA GLN A 372 2.30 34.55 -4.88
C GLN A 372 1.62 33.21 -5.14
N GLU A 373 0.64 32.82 -4.32
CA GLU A 373 -0.28 31.75 -4.66
C GLU A 373 -1.30 32.25 -5.70
N LEU A 374 -1.37 31.58 -6.85
CA LEU A 374 -2.29 31.90 -7.93
C LEU A 374 -3.64 31.21 -7.75
N VAL A 375 -3.58 29.93 -7.38
CA VAL A 375 -4.76 29.09 -7.19
C VAL A 375 -4.49 28.02 -6.16
N ARG A 376 -5.53 27.66 -5.43
CA ARG A 376 -5.58 26.54 -4.51
C ARG A 376 -6.89 25.79 -4.69
N VAL A 377 -6.79 24.48 -4.84
CA VAL A 377 -7.95 23.60 -5.05
C VAL A 377 -7.97 22.51 -3.97
N PRO A 378 -8.95 22.51 -3.05
CA PRO A 378 -9.14 21.43 -2.10
C PRO A 378 -9.87 20.24 -2.73
N PHE A 379 -9.55 19.03 -2.29
CA PHE A 379 -10.17 17.77 -2.74
C PHE A 379 -11.53 17.52 -2.05
N GLY A 380 -11.71 18.07 -0.85
CA GLY A 380 -12.88 17.84 0.00
C GLY A 380 -12.80 16.51 0.78
N GLY A 381 -13.08 16.57 2.09
CA GLY A 381 -13.12 15.39 2.95
C GLY A 381 -11.75 14.88 3.42
N ALA A 382 -11.78 13.77 4.16
CA ALA A 382 -10.57 13.17 4.73
C ALA A 382 -9.84 12.32 3.68
N THR A 383 -8.52 12.46 3.62
CA THR A 383 -7.68 11.78 2.61
C THR A 383 -6.54 10.99 3.25
N VAL A 384 -5.99 10.05 2.49
CA VAL A 384 -4.80 9.25 2.81
C VAL A 384 -3.87 9.35 1.60
N LEU A 385 -2.64 9.81 1.81
CA LEU A 385 -1.64 9.88 0.74
C LEU A 385 -1.22 8.48 0.30
N SER A 386 -0.96 8.32 -0.99
CA SER A 386 -0.55 7.05 -1.61
C SER A 386 0.88 6.63 -1.28
N GLU A 387 1.74 7.60 -0.94
CA GLU A 387 3.15 7.40 -0.64
C GLU A 387 3.64 8.38 0.43
N ASP A 388 4.77 8.05 1.05
CA ASP A 388 5.50 8.99 1.88
C ASP A 388 6.19 10.08 1.05
N GLN A 389 6.64 11.14 1.71
CA GLN A 389 7.23 12.32 1.09
C GLN A 389 8.43 11.99 0.19
N SER A 390 9.22 10.95 0.48
CA SER A 390 10.38 10.58 -0.36
C SER A 390 9.99 9.95 -1.69
N ARG A 391 8.74 9.50 -1.84
CA ARG A 391 8.24 8.74 -3.00
C ARG A 391 6.96 9.30 -3.61
N ILE A 392 6.41 10.39 -3.06
CA ILE A 392 5.16 10.99 -3.54
C ILE A 392 5.24 11.49 -4.99
N HIS A 393 6.44 11.82 -5.49
CA HIS A 393 6.69 12.16 -6.90
C HIS A 393 6.46 10.98 -7.87
N LYS A 394 6.44 9.75 -7.35
CA LYS A 394 6.09 8.55 -8.13
C LYS A 394 4.57 8.40 -8.26
N ALA A 395 3.80 8.90 -7.28
CA ALA A 395 2.35 8.85 -7.29
C ALA A 395 1.71 10.05 -8.04
N MET A 396 2.05 11.28 -7.63
CA MET A 396 1.55 12.48 -8.29
C MET A 396 2.33 12.72 -9.59
N GLN A 397 1.61 12.82 -10.71
CA GLN A 397 2.20 13.10 -12.02
C GLN A 397 1.68 14.42 -12.54
N VAL A 398 2.58 15.28 -13.00
CA VAL A 398 2.26 16.51 -13.74
C VAL A 398 2.75 16.32 -15.16
N LEU A 399 1.81 16.22 -16.10
CA LEU A 399 2.01 15.85 -17.49
C LEU A 399 1.87 17.08 -18.39
N ASP A 400 2.99 17.76 -18.64
CA ASP A 400 3.02 19.03 -19.40
C ASP A 400 2.53 18.88 -20.84
N ASP A 401 2.83 17.75 -21.48
CA ASP A 401 2.40 17.41 -22.84
C ASP A 401 0.88 17.24 -22.97
N ARG A 402 0.21 16.90 -21.87
CA ARG A 402 -1.25 16.71 -21.80
C ARG A 402 -1.97 17.83 -21.07
N GLY A 403 -1.26 18.73 -20.38
CA GLY A 403 -1.85 19.74 -19.50
C GLY A 403 -2.66 19.12 -18.36
N LEU A 404 -2.23 17.95 -17.85
CA LEU A 404 -2.93 17.21 -16.80
C LEU A 404 -2.08 17.02 -15.54
N ILE A 405 -2.75 17.05 -14.39
CA ILE A 405 -2.20 16.58 -13.12
C ILE A 405 -3.01 15.36 -12.69
N LEU A 406 -2.33 14.28 -12.37
CA LEU A 406 -2.90 13.05 -11.83
C LEU A 406 -2.51 12.94 -10.36
N VAL A 407 -3.49 12.87 -9.47
CA VAL A 407 -3.24 12.69 -8.04
C VAL A 407 -3.98 11.44 -7.53
N PRO A 408 -3.29 10.30 -7.44
CA PRO A 408 -3.77 9.14 -6.69
C PRO A 408 -3.82 9.46 -5.19
N TYR A 409 -4.90 9.08 -4.52
CA TYR A 409 -5.05 9.12 -3.07
C TYR A 409 -6.11 8.13 -2.58
N GLY A 410 -6.22 7.96 -1.27
CA GLY A 410 -7.32 7.27 -0.60
C GLY A 410 -8.32 8.26 -0.02
N ALA A 411 -9.57 8.26 -0.48
CA ALA A 411 -10.67 8.99 0.13
C ALA A 411 -11.20 8.22 1.35
N ARG A 412 -11.03 8.79 2.54
CA ARG A 412 -11.41 8.15 3.80
C ARG A 412 -12.87 8.46 4.15
N THR A 413 -13.68 7.42 4.19
CA THR A 413 -15.02 7.45 4.80
C THR A 413 -14.94 7.00 6.26
N SER A 414 -16.08 6.91 6.97
CA SER A 414 -16.09 6.48 8.38
C SER A 414 -15.60 5.04 8.57
N THR A 415 -15.65 4.20 7.54
CA THR A 415 -15.36 2.76 7.65
C THR A 415 -14.42 2.20 6.57
N VAL A 416 -14.18 2.92 5.47
CA VAL A 416 -13.38 2.40 4.34
C VAL A 416 -12.55 3.51 3.67
N VAL A 417 -11.45 3.15 2.99
CA VAL A 417 -10.54 4.09 2.29
C VAL A 417 -10.56 3.86 0.78
N GLN A 418 -11.48 4.52 0.08
CA GLN A 418 -11.70 4.32 -1.36
C GLN A 418 -10.53 4.88 -2.17
N GLY A 419 -10.02 4.16 -3.16
CA GLY A 419 -9.02 4.71 -4.07
C GLY A 419 -9.64 5.74 -5.00
N VAL A 420 -8.96 6.85 -5.20
CA VAL A 420 -9.36 7.88 -6.16
C VAL A 420 -8.12 8.37 -6.89
N VAL A 421 -8.24 8.60 -8.20
CA VAL A 421 -7.33 9.44 -8.97
C VAL A 421 -8.07 10.72 -9.30
N GLN A 422 -7.67 11.84 -8.70
CA GLN A 422 -8.18 13.15 -9.06
C GLN A 422 -7.44 13.64 -10.30
N LEU A 423 -8.20 14.03 -11.32
CA LEU A 423 -7.69 14.69 -12.51
C LEU A 423 -7.86 16.21 -12.38
N PHE A 424 -6.79 16.93 -12.69
CA PHE A 424 -6.84 18.37 -12.92
C PHE A 424 -6.34 18.68 -14.32
N THR A 425 -6.95 19.66 -14.97
CA THR A 425 -6.30 20.37 -16.07
C THR A 425 -5.51 21.54 -15.51
N PHE A 426 -4.36 21.82 -16.09
CA PHE A 426 -3.57 22.99 -15.71
C PHE A 426 -3.08 23.79 -16.92
N THR A 427 -2.89 25.08 -16.69
CA THR A 427 -2.21 26.00 -17.59
C THR A 427 -1.03 26.64 -16.83
N HIS A 428 -0.39 27.63 -17.45
CA HIS A 428 0.65 28.41 -16.79
C HIS A 428 0.21 29.04 -15.46
N ASP A 429 -1.05 29.48 -15.36
CA ASP A 429 -1.54 30.28 -14.21
C ASP A 429 -2.83 29.74 -13.57
N THR A 430 -3.31 28.57 -14.01
CA THR A 430 -4.54 27.97 -13.47
C THR A 430 -4.41 26.47 -13.28
N VAL A 431 -5.04 25.96 -12.23
CA VAL A 431 -5.31 24.54 -12.01
C VAL A 431 -6.81 24.40 -11.78
N THR A 432 -7.45 23.44 -12.42
CA THR A 432 -8.90 23.23 -12.32
C THR A 432 -9.19 21.75 -12.14
N PRO A 433 -9.94 21.34 -11.10
CA PRO A 433 -10.35 19.96 -10.93
C PRO A 433 -11.36 19.61 -12.03
N VAL A 434 -11.22 18.44 -12.62
CA VAL A 434 -12.05 18.05 -13.77
C VAL A 434 -12.88 16.81 -13.48
N SER A 435 -12.26 15.73 -13.02
CA SER A 435 -12.97 14.47 -12.73
C SER A 435 -12.22 13.63 -11.71
N GLU A 436 -12.97 12.74 -11.05
CA GLU A 436 -12.46 11.77 -10.10
C GLU A 436 -12.67 10.35 -10.64
N LEU A 437 -11.62 9.54 -10.59
CA LEU A 437 -11.68 8.14 -11.00
C LEU A 437 -11.59 7.25 -9.78
N SER A 438 -12.70 6.65 -9.41
CA SER A 438 -12.76 5.74 -8.25
C SER A 438 -12.16 4.37 -8.58
N LEU A 439 -11.43 3.80 -7.62
CA LEU A 439 -10.90 2.44 -7.59
C LEU A 439 -11.27 1.75 -6.28
N ALA A 440 -11.35 0.42 -6.31
CA ALA A 440 -11.30 -0.40 -5.10
C ALA A 440 -9.89 -0.33 -4.48
N GLY A 441 -9.78 -0.13 -3.16
CA GLY A 441 -8.50 0.00 -2.45
C GLY A 441 -7.80 1.35 -2.66
N PRO A 442 -6.97 1.84 -1.72
CA PRO A 442 -6.18 3.06 -1.89
C PRO A 442 -5.41 3.09 -3.22
N ALA A 443 -5.65 4.14 -4.03
CA ALA A 443 -4.96 4.32 -5.31
C ALA A 443 -3.48 4.61 -5.06
N ARG A 444 -2.58 4.08 -5.90
CA ARG A 444 -1.13 4.24 -5.73
C ARG A 444 -0.44 4.87 -6.93
N ARG A 445 -0.83 4.50 -8.15
CA ARG A 445 -0.25 5.01 -9.39
C ARG A 445 -1.34 5.27 -10.42
N ALA A 446 -1.11 6.28 -11.24
CA ALA A 446 -1.88 6.54 -12.45
C ALA A 446 -0.91 7.02 -13.54
N PHE A 447 -1.03 6.48 -14.74
CA PHE A 447 -0.15 6.78 -15.87
C PHE A 447 -0.88 6.49 -17.18
N PHE A 448 -0.44 7.12 -18.27
CA PHE A 448 -0.96 6.83 -19.59
C PHE A 448 -0.22 5.65 -20.22
N HIS A 449 -0.96 4.74 -20.83
CA HIS A 449 -0.47 3.78 -21.81
C HIS A 449 -1.14 4.13 -23.14
N ASP A 450 -0.35 4.55 -24.12
CA ASP A 450 -0.83 5.23 -25.32
C ASP A 450 -1.76 6.42 -25.00
N ASP A 451 -3.04 6.33 -25.37
CA ASP A 451 -4.05 7.38 -25.16
C ASP A 451 -4.95 7.13 -23.93
N ASP A 452 -4.89 5.94 -23.35
CA ASP A 452 -5.74 5.55 -22.23
C ASP A 452 -5.01 5.71 -20.90
N LEU A 453 -5.77 6.08 -19.87
CA LEU A 453 -5.25 6.19 -18.52
C LEU A 453 -5.41 4.86 -17.80
N ILE A 454 -4.31 4.36 -17.26
CA ILE A 454 -4.26 3.19 -16.39
C ILE A 454 -4.05 3.66 -14.95
N ALA A 455 -4.83 3.13 -14.01
CA ALA A 455 -4.61 3.35 -12.59
C ALA A 455 -4.55 2.04 -11.80
N PHE A 456 -3.60 2.00 -10.87
CA PHE A 456 -3.30 0.85 -10.02
C PHE A 456 -3.50 1.22 -8.54
N SER A 457 -4.26 0.41 -7.83
CA SER A 457 -4.48 0.52 -6.38
C SER A 457 -4.01 -0.75 -5.67
N SER A 458 -4.18 -0.82 -4.34
CA SER A 458 -3.91 -2.04 -3.58
C SER A 458 -4.79 -3.23 -4.00
N GLU A 459 -5.93 -2.99 -4.66
CA GLU A 459 -6.97 -3.99 -4.89
C GLU A 459 -7.53 -4.03 -6.32
N GLN A 460 -7.17 -3.10 -7.21
CA GLN A 460 -7.72 -3.02 -8.56
C GLN A 460 -6.71 -2.42 -9.55
N LEU A 461 -6.73 -2.93 -10.78
CA LEU A 461 -6.21 -2.26 -11.97
C LEU A 461 -7.40 -1.80 -12.80
N ALA A 462 -7.38 -0.58 -13.31
CA ALA A 462 -8.48 -0.06 -14.12
C ALA A 462 -7.99 0.85 -15.23
N ALA A 463 -8.75 0.90 -16.33
CA ALA A 463 -8.45 1.67 -17.52
C ALA A 463 -9.60 2.61 -17.88
N TRP A 464 -9.26 3.81 -18.36
CA TRP A 464 -10.21 4.80 -18.84
C TRP A 464 -9.76 5.44 -20.14
N ASN A 465 -10.71 5.68 -21.02
CA ASN A 465 -10.52 6.58 -22.14
C ASN A 465 -10.78 8.02 -21.69
N LEU A 466 -9.82 8.90 -21.96
CA LEU A 466 -9.85 10.31 -21.57
C LEU A 466 -9.95 11.28 -22.76
N THR A 467 -10.58 10.85 -23.87
CA THR A 467 -10.86 11.76 -25.00
C THR A 467 -11.65 12.99 -24.55
N ASP A 468 -12.56 12.81 -23.60
CA ASP A 468 -13.16 13.90 -22.82
C ASP A 468 -12.81 13.72 -21.33
N VAL A 469 -11.84 14.49 -20.85
CA VAL A 469 -11.35 14.44 -19.45
C VAL A 469 -12.46 14.80 -18.45
N ALA A 470 -13.47 15.58 -18.86
CA ALA A 470 -14.62 15.93 -18.03
C ALA A 470 -15.67 14.81 -17.95
N SER A 471 -15.63 13.86 -18.88
CA SER A 471 -16.48 12.66 -18.87
C SER A 471 -15.67 11.40 -19.19
N PRO A 472 -14.75 10.99 -18.29
CA PRO A 472 -13.96 9.78 -18.47
C PRO A 472 -14.84 8.55 -18.73
N GLN A 473 -14.51 7.77 -19.74
CA GLN A 473 -15.22 6.53 -20.04
C GLN A 473 -14.42 5.36 -19.46
N SER A 474 -15.02 4.60 -18.54
CA SER A 474 -14.42 3.36 -18.03
C SER A 474 -14.30 2.37 -19.19
N LEU A 475 -13.09 1.87 -19.45
CA LEU A 475 -12.85 0.85 -20.46
C LEU A 475 -12.98 -0.53 -19.82
N ASP A 476 -12.19 -0.79 -18.79
CA ASP A 476 -12.23 -2.04 -18.04
C ASP A 476 -11.71 -1.89 -16.60
N ARG A 477 -12.03 -2.86 -15.75
CA ARG A 477 -11.65 -2.92 -14.33
C ARG A 477 -11.37 -4.37 -13.93
N LEU A 478 -10.17 -4.59 -13.40
CA LEU A 478 -9.70 -5.89 -12.97
C LEU A 478 -9.40 -5.88 -11.46
N ASP A 479 -10.24 -6.58 -10.70
CA ASP A 479 -10.06 -6.76 -9.27
C ASP A 479 -8.86 -7.67 -8.99
N LEU A 480 -7.94 -7.20 -8.14
CA LEU A 480 -6.71 -7.88 -7.80
C LEU A 480 -6.84 -8.70 -6.52
N VAL A 481 -7.72 -8.27 -5.62
CA VAL A 481 -7.92 -8.88 -4.30
C VAL A 481 -9.41 -9.15 -4.10
N ALA A 482 -9.73 -10.42 -3.88
CA ALA A 482 -11.01 -10.81 -3.32
C ALA A 482 -10.76 -11.36 -1.92
N PRO A 483 -11.24 -10.71 -0.85
CA PRO A 483 -11.24 -11.29 0.48
C PRO A 483 -11.99 -12.63 0.44
N VAL A 484 -11.25 -13.72 0.62
CA VAL A 484 -11.80 -15.07 0.70
C VAL A 484 -12.16 -15.36 2.15
N TYR A 485 -13.43 -15.65 2.40
CA TYR A 485 -13.93 -15.94 3.75
C TYR A 485 -14.04 -17.44 4.00
N ILE A 486 -14.55 -18.17 3.03
CA ILE A 486 -14.82 -19.61 3.14
C ILE A 486 -14.47 -20.27 1.81
N ILE A 487 -13.76 -21.39 1.88
CA ILE A 487 -13.49 -22.26 0.73
C ILE A 487 -14.06 -23.63 1.08
N GLU A 488 -14.82 -24.20 0.16
CA GLU A 488 -15.38 -25.54 0.29
C GLU A 488 -15.15 -26.35 -0.98
N ALA A 489 -14.74 -27.61 -0.84
CA ALA A 489 -14.58 -28.49 -2.00
C ALA A 489 -15.95 -28.94 -2.52
N VAL A 490 -16.15 -28.90 -3.84
CA VAL A 490 -17.35 -29.42 -4.50
C VAL A 490 -16.92 -30.55 -5.44
N GLY A 491 -17.27 -31.78 -5.07
CA GLY A 491 -16.77 -32.98 -5.75
C GLY A 491 -15.23 -33.06 -5.75
N ASP A 492 -14.68 -33.73 -6.76
CA ASP A 492 -13.23 -33.96 -6.87
C ASP A 492 -12.48 -32.81 -7.55
N ASP A 493 -13.13 -32.09 -8.46
CA ASP A 493 -12.47 -31.21 -9.43
C ASP A 493 -12.69 -29.71 -9.18
N HIS A 494 -13.58 -29.31 -8.26
CA HIS A 494 -13.92 -27.90 -8.06
C HIS A 494 -13.88 -27.47 -6.59
N VAL A 495 -13.78 -26.16 -6.38
CA VAL A 495 -13.91 -25.51 -5.08
C VAL A 495 -14.84 -24.30 -5.20
N ALA A 496 -15.70 -24.12 -4.22
CA ALA A 496 -16.52 -22.95 -4.06
C ALA A 496 -15.88 -21.99 -3.06
N VAL A 497 -15.82 -20.72 -3.44
CA VAL A 497 -15.16 -19.67 -2.69
C VAL A 497 -16.18 -18.59 -2.39
N LEU A 498 -16.51 -18.40 -1.11
CA LEU A 498 -17.31 -17.26 -0.66
C LEU A 498 -16.40 -16.05 -0.56
N THR A 499 -16.66 -15.07 -1.43
CA THR A 499 -15.94 -13.80 -1.45
C THR A 499 -16.87 -12.64 -1.13
N GLU A 500 -16.32 -11.58 -0.58
CA GLU A 500 -17.06 -10.32 -0.37
C GLU A 500 -16.21 -9.18 -0.90
N ASN A 501 -16.80 -8.34 -1.76
CA ASN A 501 -16.13 -7.12 -2.18
C ASN A 501 -16.23 -6.11 -1.03
N ALA A 502 -15.09 -5.77 -0.44
CA ALA A 502 -15.00 -4.89 0.73
C ALA A 502 -15.57 -3.47 0.50
N TRP A 503 -15.76 -3.05 -0.76
CA TRP A 503 -16.23 -1.72 -1.15
C TRP A 503 -17.73 -1.68 -1.41
N THR A 504 -18.22 -2.63 -2.20
CA THR A 504 -19.66 -2.72 -2.50
C THR A 504 -20.41 -3.45 -1.40
N MET A 505 -19.70 -4.13 -0.49
CA MET A 505 -20.24 -5.07 0.51
C MET A 505 -21.10 -6.16 -0.15
N LYS A 506 -20.83 -6.45 -1.43
CA LYS A 506 -21.52 -7.51 -2.17
C LYS A 506 -20.80 -8.83 -1.97
N ALA A 507 -21.55 -9.82 -1.52
CA ALA A 507 -21.10 -11.19 -1.41
C ALA A 507 -21.35 -11.93 -2.73
N SER A 508 -20.36 -12.74 -3.13
CA SER A 508 -20.44 -13.60 -4.29
C SER A 508 -19.90 -14.99 -3.96
N LEU A 509 -20.38 -15.97 -4.70
CA LEU A 509 -19.92 -17.35 -4.61
C LEU A 509 -19.26 -17.70 -5.94
N ALA A 510 -17.93 -17.82 -5.92
CA ALA A 510 -17.14 -18.13 -7.11
C ALA A 510 -16.79 -19.62 -7.13
N ILE A 511 -17.02 -20.29 -8.26
CA ILE A 511 -16.64 -21.68 -8.48
C ILE A 511 -15.35 -21.69 -9.26
N HIS A 512 -14.34 -22.38 -8.75
CA HIS A 512 -13.02 -22.51 -9.39
C HIS A 512 -12.69 -23.97 -9.62
N ASP A 513 -11.87 -24.23 -10.64
CA ASP A 513 -11.17 -25.51 -10.75
C ASP A 513 -10.29 -25.71 -9.50
N ARG A 514 -10.20 -26.94 -8.99
CA ARG A 514 -9.42 -27.26 -7.79
C ARG A 514 -7.93 -26.99 -7.94
N ASP A 515 -7.44 -26.99 -9.18
CA ASP A 515 -6.06 -26.66 -9.51
C ASP A 515 -5.80 -25.13 -9.57
N ASP A 516 -6.84 -24.29 -9.57
CA ASP A 516 -6.72 -22.82 -9.45
C ASP A 516 -6.44 -22.41 -7.99
N ARG A 517 -5.18 -22.54 -7.60
CA ARG A 517 -4.71 -22.24 -6.23
C ARG A 517 -4.75 -20.76 -5.87
N GLN A 518 -4.92 -19.87 -6.84
CA GLN A 518 -4.91 -18.43 -6.63
C GLN A 518 -6.29 -17.79 -6.83
N PHE A 519 -7.31 -18.58 -7.13
CA PHE A 519 -8.68 -18.14 -7.39
C PHE A 519 -8.73 -17.03 -8.44
N GLN A 520 -7.97 -17.18 -9.52
CA GLN A 520 -7.83 -16.16 -10.58
C GLN A 520 -8.94 -16.22 -11.61
N THR A 521 -9.36 -17.42 -12.00
CA THR A 521 -10.26 -17.64 -13.13
C THR A 521 -11.42 -18.50 -12.65
N PRO A 522 -12.49 -17.87 -12.12
CA PRO A 522 -13.68 -18.62 -11.75
C PRO A 522 -14.31 -19.25 -13.00
N VAL A 523 -14.66 -20.52 -12.90
CA VAL A 523 -15.51 -21.25 -13.84
C VAL A 523 -16.90 -20.59 -13.91
N ALA A 524 -17.40 -20.11 -12.77
CA ALA A 524 -18.61 -19.31 -12.69
C ALA A 524 -18.62 -18.43 -11.42
N VAL A 525 -19.37 -17.32 -11.45
CA VAL A 525 -19.59 -16.46 -10.28
C VAL A 525 -21.08 -16.25 -10.09
N ILE A 526 -21.56 -16.48 -8.87
CA ILE A 526 -22.93 -16.23 -8.45
C ILE A 526 -22.96 -14.94 -7.62
N ASP A 527 -23.65 -13.90 -8.13
CA ASP A 527 -24.01 -12.72 -7.33
C ASP A 527 -25.13 -13.13 -6.37
N LEU A 528 -24.81 -13.17 -5.07
CA LEU A 528 -25.74 -13.68 -4.06
C LEU A 528 -26.93 -12.74 -3.87
N GLU A 529 -26.72 -11.42 -3.94
CA GLU A 529 -27.80 -10.43 -3.85
C GLU A 529 -28.77 -10.54 -5.03
N ALA A 530 -28.22 -10.67 -6.25
CA ALA A 530 -29.03 -10.88 -7.45
C ALA A 530 -29.79 -12.23 -7.43
N ALA A 531 -29.22 -13.25 -6.77
CA ALA A 531 -29.88 -14.52 -6.51
C ALA A 531 -30.94 -14.45 -5.38
N GLY A 532 -31.10 -13.31 -4.72
CA GLY A 532 -32.03 -13.13 -3.59
C GLY A 532 -31.53 -13.73 -2.28
N VAL A 533 -30.24 -14.09 -2.23
CA VAL A 533 -29.53 -14.53 -1.04
C VAL A 533 -28.99 -13.27 -0.37
N PHE A 534 -29.42 -12.99 0.86
CA PHE A 534 -29.34 -11.70 1.58
C PHE A 534 -30.36 -10.64 1.15
N VAL A 535 -31.22 -10.20 2.08
CA VAL A 535 -32.08 -9.02 1.89
C VAL A 535 -31.37 -7.78 2.45
N SER A 536 -31.00 -6.84 1.57
CA SER A 536 -30.38 -5.58 1.97
C SER A 536 -31.33 -4.77 2.89
N ALA A 537 -30.93 -4.50 4.13
CA ALA A 537 -31.45 -3.36 4.86
C ALA A 537 -30.58 -2.14 4.50
N GLN A 538 -31.21 -1.02 4.12
CA GLN A 538 -30.52 0.22 3.68
C GLN A 538 -29.58 0.84 4.72
N GLU A 539 -29.59 0.32 5.95
CA GLU A 539 -28.64 0.67 7.01
C GLU A 539 -28.32 -0.64 7.75
N GLN A 540 -27.05 -1.02 7.91
CA GLN A 540 -26.45 -1.38 9.22
C GLN A 540 -25.03 -2.01 9.14
N TYR A 541 -24.14 -1.41 9.94
CA TYR A 541 -22.97 -1.86 10.73
C TYR A 541 -22.01 -2.97 10.26
N LEU A 542 -20.71 -2.68 10.44
CA LEU A 542 -19.52 -3.57 10.37
C LEU A 542 -19.60 -4.94 11.07
N TRP A 543 -20.65 -5.24 11.83
CA TRP A 543 -20.83 -6.50 12.57
C TRP A 543 -21.85 -7.45 11.91
N SER A 544 -22.36 -7.08 10.73
CA SER A 544 -23.37 -7.83 9.97
C SER A 544 -22.95 -8.19 8.55
N LEU A 545 -21.65 -8.42 8.35
CA LEU A 545 -21.13 -8.87 7.06
C LEU A 545 -21.84 -10.16 6.64
N PRO A 546 -22.28 -10.30 5.38
CA PRO A 546 -22.85 -11.53 4.83
C PRO A 546 -21.98 -12.77 5.08
N SER A 547 -20.67 -12.58 5.22
CA SER A 547 -19.67 -13.61 5.49
C SER A 547 -19.48 -13.96 6.97
N ALA A 548 -19.81 -13.05 7.90
CA ALA A 548 -19.61 -13.24 9.33
C ALA A 548 -20.65 -14.21 9.92
N GLY A 549 -20.22 -15.44 10.18
CA GLY A 549 -21.08 -16.52 10.70
C GLY A 549 -21.84 -17.29 9.61
N SER A 550 -21.43 -17.14 8.35
CA SER A 550 -21.88 -17.98 7.24
C SER A 550 -21.03 -19.25 7.14
N TYR A 551 -21.58 -20.28 6.52
CA TYR A 551 -20.91 -21.57 6.30
C TYR A 551 -21.23 -22.11 4.92
N LEU A 552 -20.21 -22.60 4.24
CA LEU A 552 -20.37 -23.40 3.03
C LEU A 552 -20.20 -24.86 3.37
N PHE A 553 -20.99 -25.69 2.72
CA PHE A 553 -20.80 -27.13 2.66
C PHE A 553 -21.32 -27.63 1.31
N ALA A 554 -20.71 -28.69 0.78
CA ALA A 554 -21.12 -29.24 -0.49
C ALA A 554 -21.20 -30.76 -0.45
N ASP A 555 -22.03 -31.31 -1.34
CA ASP A 555 -21.89 -32.67 -1.84
C ASP A 555 -21.23 -32.65 -3.24
N ASP A 556 -21.25 -33.77 -3.97
CA ASP A 556 -20.58 -33.87 -5.28
C ASP A 556 -21.10 -32.85 -6.31
N THR A 557 -22.37 -32.44 -6.23
CA THR A 557 -23.02 -31.59 -7.24
C THR A 557 -23.89 -30.48 -6.65
N THR A 558 -24.00 -30.38 -5.34
CA THR A 558 -24.86 -29.41 -4.65
C THR A 558 -24.04 -28.64 -3.64
N LEU A 559 -24.11 -27.32 -3.73
CA LEU A 559 -23.47 -26.42 -2.79
C LEU A 559 -24.53 -25.74 -1.93
N HIS A 560 -24.25 -25.66 -0.65
CA HIS A 560 -25.16 -25.09 0.32
C HIS A 560 -24.47 -23.98 1.09
N LEU A 561 -25.12 -22.82 1.11
CA LEU A 561 -24.72 -21.66 1.88
C LEU A 561 -25.70 -21.48 3.05
N LEU A 562 -25.22 -21.75 4.25
CA LEU A 562 -25.88 -21.38 5.48
C LEU A 562 -25.49 -19.95 5.82
N TYR A 563 -26.48 -19.05 5.93
CA TYR A 563 -26.22 -17.65 6.20
C TYR A 563 -27.28 -17.05 7.13
N ARG A 564 -26.97 -15.89 7.70
CA ARG A 564 -27.91 -15.16 8.53
C ARG A 564 -28.61 -14.07 7.73
N ASP A 565 -29.94 -14.05 7.78
CA ASP A 565 -30.71 -12.94 7.23
C ASP A 565 -31.24 -12.03 8.34
N LEU A 566 -30.78 -10.78 8.32
CA LEU A 566 -31.17 -9.77 9.30
C LEU A 566 -32.55 -9.16 9.03
N GLY A 567 -33.02 -9.19 7.78
CA GLY A 567 -34.38 -8.75 7.42
C GLY A 567 -35.45 -9.73 7.92
N TYR A 568 -35.18 -11.04 7.86
CA TYR A 568 -36.10 -12.08 8.33
C TYR A 568 -35.88 -12.52 9.79
N GLY A 569 -34.76 -12.15 10.40
CA GLY A 569 -34.47 -12.42 11.81
C GLY A 569 -34.16 -13.89 12.12
N GLY A 570 -33.60 -14.64 11.16
CA GLY A 570 -33.32 -16.06 11.28
C GLY A 570 -32.17 -16.57 10.40
N THR A 571 -31.79 -17.83 10.60
CA THR A 571 -30.80 -18.55 9.77
C THR A 571 -31.48 -19.07 8.51
N MET A 572 -30.86 -18.86 7.36
CA MET A 572 -31.33 -19.27 6.05
C MET A 572 -30.36 -20.27 5.43
N LEU A 573 -30.88 -21.15 4.58
CA LEU A 573 -30.10 -22.03 3.72
C LEU A 573 -30.41 -21.71 2.26
N ALA A 574 -29.40 -21.30 1.51
CA ALA A 574 -29.45 -21.24 0.05
C ALA A 574 -28.74 -22.47 -0.52
N SER A 575 -29.37 -23.14 -1.48
CA SER A 575 -28.81 -24.33 -2.13
C SER A 575 -28.67 -24.09 -3.63
N PHE A 576 -27.53 -24.47 -4.19
CA PHE A 576 -27.16 -24.27 -5.59
C PHE A 576 -26.83 -25.61 -6.25
N ASP A 577 -27.36 -25.82 -7.45
CA ASP A 577 -27.02 -26.95 -8.31
C ASP A 577 -25.76 -26.61 -9.10
N LEU A 578 -24.75 -27.47 -8.96
CA LEU A 578 -23.44 -27.43 -9.60
C LEU A 578 -23.20 -28.67 -10.47
N THR A 579 -24.25 -29.35 -10.93
CA THR A 579 -24.14 -30.43 -11.94
C THR A 579 -23.44 -29.94 -13.21
N ASP A 580 -23.64 -28.67 -13.57
CA ASP A 580 -22.81 -27.92 -14.52
C ASP A 580 -22.12 -26.75 -13.79
N PRO A 581 -20.85 -26.92 -13.36
CA PRO A 581 -20.11 -25.88 -12.63
C PRO A 581 -19.96 -24.56 -13.40
N ALA A 582 -20.07 -24.57 -14.72
CA ALA A 582 -20.02 -23.36 -15.56
C ALA A 582 -21.37 -22.62 -15.63
N ALA A 583 -22.45 -23.24 -15.18
CA ALA A 583 -23.79 -22.68 -15.17
C ALA A 583 -24.53 -23.00 -13.85
N PRO A 584 -24.00 -22.56 -12.70
CA PRO A 584 -24.61 -22.83 -11.40
C PRO A 584 -26.01 -22.22 -11.32
N SER A 585 -26.94 -22.91 -10.68
CA SER A 585 -28.32 -22.41 -10.54
C SER A 585 -28.86 -22.53 -9.12
N LEU A 586 -29.58 -21.51 -8.68
CA LEU A 586 -30.23 -21.53 -7.37
C LEU A 586 -31.38 -22.55 -7.37
N ILE A 587 -31.33 -23.51 -6.45
CA ILE A 587 -32.39 -24.51 -6.26
C ILE A 587 -33.49 -23.91 -5.38
N HIS A 588 -33.13 -23.45 -4.18
CA HIS A 588 -34.06 -22.88 -3.21
C HIS A 588 -33.35 -22.03 -2.15
N ILE A 589 -34.12 -21.16 -1.50
CA ILE A 589 -33.76 -20.46 -0.27
C ILE A 589 -34.82 -20.81 0.77
N ILE A 590 -34.39 -21.32 1.92
CA ILE A 590 -35.30 -21.75 2.98
C ILE A 590 -34.90 -21.18 4.34
N PRO A 591 -35.89 -20.81 5.18
CA PRO A 591 -35.61 -20.50 6.58
C PRO A 591 -35.41 -21.80 7.37
N LEU A 592 -34.31 -21.89 8.12
CA LEU A 592 -34.15 -22.96 9.10
C LEU A 592 -34.92 -22.59 10.38
N PRO A 593 -35.72 -23.51 10.94
CA PRO A 593 -36.53 -23.21 12.11
C PRO A 593 -35.67 -22.90 13.34
N GLY A 594 -35.71 -21.65 13.80
CA GLY A 594 -35.19 -21.20 15.09
C GLY A 594 -36.33 -20.83 16.05
N ILE A 595 -36.20 -21.13 17.35
CA ILE A 595 -37.15 -20.63 18.35
C ILE A 595 -36.94 -19.13 18.52
N VAL A 596 -37.76 -18.32 17.85
CA VAL A 596 -37.86 -16.89 18.16
C VAL A 596 -38.86 -16.71 19.29
N ARG A 597 -38.41 -16.35 20.50
CA ARG A 597 -39.18 -15.49 21.40
C ARG A 597 -38.28 -14.61 22.26
N SER A 598 -38.33 -13.31 22.00
CA SER A 598 -38.22 -12.30 23.05
C SER A 598 -39.26 -11.22 22.79
N ARG A 599 -40.35 -11.26 23.56
CA ARG A 599 -41.29 -10.17 23.74
C ARG A 599 -40.71 -9.34 24.91
N ASP A 600 -40.06 -8.22 24.58
CA ASP A 600 -39.38 -7.24 25.46
C ASP A 600 -38.04 -7.61 26.13
N ALA A 601 -36.94 -7.00 25.64
CA ALA A 601 -35.96 -6.21 26.42
C ALA A 601 -34.67 -5.89 25.62
N ARG A 602 -34.63 -4.77 24.89
CA ARG A 602 -33.46 -3.93 24.48
C ARG A 602 -32.14 -4.56 23.95
N ARG A 603 -31.98 -5.87 23.82
CA ARG A 603 -30.88 -6.54 23.09
C ARG A 603 -31.39 -7.87 22.51
N PRO A 604 -31.28 -8.09 21.18
CA PRO A 604 -31.56 -9.40 20.60
C PRO A 604 -30.53 -10.42 21.10
N VAL A 605 -30.98 -11.53 21.68
CA VAL A 605 -30.13 -12.69 21.95
C VAL A 605 -29.96 -13.42 20.61
N GLN A 606 -28.73 -13.43 20.10
CA GLN A 606 -28.34 -14.07 18.85
C GLN A 606 -28.19 -15.58 19.08
N VAL A 607 -28.80 -16.40 18.24
CA VAL A 607 -28.41 -17.80 18.08
C VAL A 607 -27.77 -17.89 16.70
N SER A 608 -26.44 -17.80 16.63
CA SER A 608 -25.69 -18.23 15.45
C SER A 608 -25.60 -19.75 15.50
N VAL A 609 -25.99 -20.41 14.42
CA VAL A 609 -25.70 -21.82 14.23
C VAL A 609 -24.30 -21.86 13.59
N GLU A 610 -23.27 -21.90 14.42
CA GLU A 610 -21.89 -22.07 13.95
C GLU A 610 -21.65 -23.53 13.56
N ALA A 611 -21.30 -23.80 12.30
CA ALA A 611 -20.91 -25.15 11.88
C ALA A 611 -19.59 -25.52 12.57
N GLY A 612 -19.53 -26.75 13.10
CA GLY A 612 -18.50 -27.18 14.04
C GLY A 612 -19.11 -27.43 15.43
N GLU A 613 -19.22 -26.39 16.26
CA GLU A 613 -19.69 -26.54 17.64
C GLU A 613 -21.20 -26.78 17.77
N ASN A 614 -22.01 -26.28 16.82
CA ASN A 614 -23.48 -26.28 16.94
C ASN A 614 -24.24 -26.82 15.73
N ALA A 615 -23.59 -27.10 14.60
CA ALA A 615 -24.18 -27.79 13.45
C ALA A 615 -23.22 -28.74 12.73
N VAL A 616 -23.77 -29.86 12.24
CA VAL A 616 -23.09 -30.88 11.46
C VAL A 616 -23.96 -31.25 10.27
N PHE A 617 -23.34 -31.39 9.09
CA PHE A 617 -23.99 -31.96 7.92
C PHE A 617 -23.74 -33.47 7.85
N VAL A 618 -24.80 -34.25 7.66
CA VAL A 618 -24.70 -35.71 7.51
C VAL A 618 -25.66 -36.19 6.43
N ASN A 619 -25.12 -36.75 5.34
CA ASN A 619 -25.86 -37.14 4.14
C ASN A 619 -26.66 -35.96 3.56
N ASN A 620 -27.99 -35.98 3.68
CA ASN A 620 -28.86 -34.90 3.19
C ASN A 620 -29.43 -34.07 4.34
N PHE A 621 -28.88 -34.16 5.55
CA PHE A 621 -29.41 -33.50 6.73
C PHE A 621 -28.44 -32.46 7.28
N ILE A 622 -28.95 -31.25 7.51
CA ILE A 622 -28.31 -30.32 8.45
C ILE A 622 -28.84 -30.64 9.84
N VAL A 623 -27.94 -30.96 10.76
CA VAL A 623 -28.27 -31.27 12.15
C VAL A 623 -27.66 -30.22 13.04
N TYR A 624 -28.49 -29.46 13.75
CA TYR A 624 -28.03 -28.34 14.57
C TYR A 624 -28.73 -28.27 15.92
N ARG A 625 -28.02 -27.69 16.90
CA ARG A 625 -28.51 -27.47 18.26
C ARG A 625 -29.15 -26.10 18.38
N THR A 626 -30.33 -26.02 18.99
CA THR A 626 -30.95 -24.73 19.35
C THR A 626 -30.68 -24.40 20.81
N GLU A 627 -30.15 -23.19 21.08
CA GLU A 627 -30.04 -22.68 22.45
C GLU A 627 -31.32 -21.96 22.88
N GLY A 628 -31.89 -22.40 24.01
CA GLY A 628 -33.07 -21.80 24.62
C GLY A 628 -33.16 -22.13 26.11
N ASN A 629 -33.75 -21.22 26.90
CA ASN A 629 -33.71 -21.18 28.37
C ASN A 629 -34.29 -22.38 29.15
N SER A 630 -34.62 -23.51 28.52
CA SER A 630 -35.06 -24.70 29.26
C SER A 630 -34.98 -26.06 28.53
N ASN A 631 -34.69 -26.14 27.22
CA ASN A 631 -34.54 -27.42 26.52
C ASN A 631 -33.50 -27.28 25.39
N ASN A 632 -32.40 -28.03 25.46
CA ASN A 632 -31.49 -28.23 24.32
C ASN A 632 -32.18 -29.19 23.34
N ASN A 633 -32.65 -28.67 22.21
CA ASN A 633 -33.17 -29.50 21.12
C ASN A 633 -32.11 -29.63 20.03
N ILE A 634 -31.98 -30.83 19.47
CA ILE A 634 -31.29 -31.06 18.21
C ILE A 634 -32.37 -31.10 17.13
N ILE A 635 -32.21 -30.31 16.09
CA ILE A 635 -33.09 -30.26 14.92
C ILE A 635 -32.32 -30.84 13.75
N ALA A 636 -32.90 -31.83 13.06
CA ALA A 636 -32.43 -32.29 11.77
C ALA A 636 -33.40 -31.84 10.66
N VAL A 637 -32.85 -31.23 9.61
CA VAL A 637 -33.58 -30.72 8.45
C VAL A 637 -33.05 -31.43 7.21
N ASP A 638 -33.92 -32.13 6.46
CA ASP A 638 -33.57 -32.67 5.15
C ASP A 638 -33.47 -31.51 4.15
N VAL A 639 -32.30 -31.31 3.54
CA VAL A 639 -32.07 -30.20 2.61
C VAL A 639 -32.79 -30.40 1.27
N ARG A 640 -33.26 -31.61 0.96
CA ARG A 640 -34.00 -31.91 -0.28
C ARG A 640 -35.50 -31.60 -0.17
N ASP A 641 -36.06 -31.72 1.03
CA ASP A 641 -37.45 -31.38 1.32
C ASP A 641 -37.55 -30.63 2.65
N PRO A 642 -37.22 -29.34 2.66
CA PRO A 642 -37.22 -28.53 3.88
C PRO A 642 -38.63 -28.20 4.40
N ALA A 643 -39.67 -28.48 3.62
CA ALA A 643 -41.06 -28.43 4.08
C ALA A 643 -41.48 -29.73 4.78
N ALA A 644 -40.69 -30.79 4.69
CA ALA A 644 -40.88 -32.02 5.46
C ALA A 644 -40.77 -31.73 6.97
N PRO A 645 -41.50 -32.49 7.82
CA PRO A 645 -41.45 -32.28 9.26
C PRO A 645 -40.03 -32.46 9.78
N THR A 646 -39.50 -31.40 10.40
CA THR A 646 -38.19 -31.42 11.05
C THR A 646 -38.17 -32.46 12.18
N HIS A 647 -37.10 -33.24 12.23
CA HIS A 647 -36.93 -34.23 13.27
C HIS A 647 -36.38 -33.53 14.53
N HIS A 648 -37.24 -33.40 15.54
CA HIS A 648 -36.84 -32.95 16.87
C HIS A 648 -36.27 -34.11 17.67
N LEU A 649 -34.95 -34.15 17.78
CA LEU A 649 -34.24 -35.05 18.69
C LEU A 649 -34.16 -34.38 20.06
N TRP A 650 -34.88 -34.95 21.02
CA TRP A 650 -34.81 -34.55 22.41
C TRP A 650 -33.61 -35.22 23.06
N ILE A 651 -32.68 -34.42 23.57
CA ILE A 651 -31.65 -34.94 24.45
C ILE A 651 -32.34 -35.30 25.77
N VAL A 652 -32.61 -36.58 26.00
CA VAL A 652 -33.12 -37.07 27.29
C VAL A 652 -31.94 -37.07 28.27
N PRO A 653 -31.91 -36.21 29.30
CA PRO A 653 -30.78 -36.19 30.22
C PRO A 653 -30.83 -37.45 31.06
N SER A 654 -29.87 -38.37 30.88
CA SER A 654 -29.70 -39.49 31.80
C SER A 654 -29.00 -38.99 33.07
N ASN A 655 -29.80 -38.56 34.04
CA ASN A 655 -29.42 -38.12 35.38
C ASN A 655 -28.50 -36.89 35.49
N ARG A 656 -28.88 -36.01 36.43
CA ARG A 656 -28.07 -34.89 36.91
C ARG A 656 -26.73 -35.43 37.39
N TYR A 657 -25.64 -35.17 36.66
CA TYR A 657 -24.28 -34.89 37.14
C TYR A 657 -23.36 -34.96 35.92
N TRP A 658 -22.80 -33.81 35.53
CA TRP A 658 -21.63 -33.61 34.66
C TRP A 658 -21.24 -34.80 33.77
N MET A 659 -21.78 -34.83 32.56
CA MET A 659 -21.15 -35.49 31.43
C MET A 659 -20.90 -34.42 30.37
N ASP A 660 -19.65 -34.28 29.96
CA ASP A 660 -19.30 -33.72 28.66
C ASP A 660 -20.05 -34.56 27.61
N ASN A 661 -21.06 -33.95 26.97
CA ASN A 661 -21.99 -34.62 26.07
C ASN A 661 -21.30 -35.07 24.78
N LEU A 662 -20.66 -36.24 24.79
CA LEU A 662 -20.35 -36.97 23.56
C LEU A 662 -21.53 -37.90 23.24
N GLY A 663 -22.50 -37.37 22.48
CA GLY A 663 -23.47 -38.19 21.76
C GLY A 663 -22.91 -38.57 20.39
N THR A 664 -23.14 -39.82 19.95
CA THR A 664 -22.86 -40.23 18.56
C THR A 664 -24.15 -40.08 17.75
N LEU A 665 -24.13 -39.20 16.74
CA LEU A 665 -25.22 -39.09 15.79
C LEU A 665 -25.09 -40.24 14.77
N ILE A 666 -26.15 -41.02 14.57
CA ILE A 666 -26.14 -42.11 13.58
C ILE A 666 -27.17 -41.79 12.49
N VAL A 667 -26.71 -41.58 11.26
CA VAL A 667 -27.61 -41.39 10.12
C VAL A 667 -27.67 -42.68 9.31
N SER A 668 -28.87 -43.19 9.09
CA SER A 668 -29.12 -44.42 8.34
C SER A 668 -30.29 -44.21 7.38
N GLY A 669 -29.98 -44.05 6.08
CA GLY A 669 -30.95 -43.65 5.07
C GLY A 669 -31.50 -42.25 5.35
N ASP A 670 -32.83 -42.09 5.26
CA ASP A 670 -33.54 -40.84 5.53
C ASP A 670 -33.86 -40.63 7.03
N ARG A 671 -33.03 -41.17 7.94
CA ARG A 671 -33.27 -41.10 9.38
C ARG A 671 -32.01 -40.72 10.16
N VAL A 672 -32.17 -39.77 11.07
CA VAL A 672 -31.16 -39.32 12.03
C VAL A 672 -31.53 -39.88 13.41
N TYR A 673 -30.60 -40.63 14.02
CA TYR A 673 -30.75 -41.29 15.32
C TYR A 673 -29.84 -40.68 16.37
#